data_AF-A0A521YZ20-F1
#
_entry.id   AF-A0A521YZ20-F1
#
_cell.length_a   1.000
_cell.length_b   1.000
_cell.length_c   1.000
_cell.angle_alpha   90.00
_cell.angle_beta   90.00
_cell.angle_gamma   90.00
#
_symmetry.space_group_name_H-M   'P 1'
#
loop_
_entity.id
_entity.type
_entity.pdbx_description
1 polymer ?
#
loop_
_entity_poly.entity_id
_entity_poly.type
_entity_poly.pdbx_seq_one_letter_code
_entity_poly.pdbx_strand_id
1 'polypeptide(L)'
;MNSRTHLFLFVAAGIALMPAARADTPSVTGQTGLISMPDARVPADGAWRSGLSFMRPYQAIWSSVAVFPWLEGSFRYTRVYHVAAFTNRTDTNYGDYKDKSFDAKVVVFPERGVWPAVGIGMQDVGGGTGVFRAAYAAASKRMGELDLTLGYGSKRIDGAFGGLRWSPGAVPNWSLVAEYDAYDYKRDFGSALSGAGDYKKEPAVGVEYQKDWYGAKAFTSHGNLGFNVYVTVPLEKREFVPKIDEPAPYTKINPRPTEEQWREDSAHRDRLGRALLAQDFRDLSLSYANGRLEASLTNIRISSMPRAVGRAARTMLSFAPLEVREIRITYKEGPLPLATYTFIDTRLLQRYFNGMASREMLAPYVGIEYARPAEAREEKDRAEMLTAFQEPLPEGIVITREEADVVALKGENIAGGFLRVRPSMSTFFNDPSGAFKFDIAAAATYDRRLAERTFLNAETRLTLYEDISDVTQPSNSLLPHVRTDVAEYKRGGRFKLTRLLVNRFYQPRERVYGRLSAGIYEEMFGGVGGQMLYLPGDGRWGVDIDANWVKQRAFDNWFGFRDYSTVTAIGSLNYRLAQGVTGTLRVGRFLAKDEGVRAEVKRRFPSGFEVGMWYTFTNGKDITSPGSPDNPYHDKGIFMAMPLDTMLTRDTQATAGFALAPWTRDVGQMVASPADLYGMLERPVVQMHTADGLVRFGDRDDDYSLPSLGTGYDRRWPDFVASDFFSAGRAAGRYDWIATAALAGGIVVGSAALDNRAFNYADKHKDSRWIKRGVKWGDALPFAALGISGIFAFDESRPQLSDAGVAALEAGAAAFVANEGLKYGVGRARPNSGLKHTEFRPGSSEDQFHSFPSRHVSMMWAAVTPYAKELGMNWLYGVAALTNAARVGSREHWVSDTVGGAALGYALGSIAWEARRDSRLGRNAPKIAVGPNKVSAKWEFQ
;
A
#
# COMPACT_ATOMS: atom_id res chain seq x y z
N MET A 1 44.83 -55.83 26.82
CA MET A 1 45.11 -55.13 28.09
C MET A 1 44.71 -53.67 27.96
N ASN A 2 43.81 -53.22 28.84
CA ASN A 2 43.53 -51.88 29.38
C ASN A 2 43.34 -50.63 28.49
N SER A 3 42.07 -50.23 28.39
CA SER A 3 41.45 -49.02 29.01
C SER A 3 41.94 -47.59 28.65
N ARG A 4 40.93 -46.80 28.22
CA ARG A 4 40.79 -45.32 28.17
C ARG A 4 41.42 -44.58 26.98
N THR A 5 40.58 -44.14 26.04
CA THR A 5 40.23 -42.73 25.74
C THR A 5 39.65 -42.62 24.31
N HIS A 6 38.33 -42.61 24.14
CA HIS A 6 37.69 -42.14 22.90
C HIS A 6 36.34 -41.47 23.23
N LEU A 7 36.36 -40.15 23.38
CA LEU A 7 35.19 -39.30 23.22
C LEU A 7 35.71 -38.08 22.46
N PHE A 8 35.37 -37.96 21.17
CA PHE A 8 35.36 -36.76 20.32
C PHE A 8 35.54 -37.20 18.86
N LEU A 9 34.43 -37.37 18.15
CA LEU A 9 34.25 -37.15 16.70
C LEU A 9 32.99 -37.89 16.25
N PHE A 10 31.84 -37.20 16.27
CA PHE A 10 30.72 -37.34 15.34
C PHE A 10 29.63 -36.32 15.72
N VAL A 11 29.84 -35.05 15.38
CA VAL A 11 28.78 -33.99 15.41
C VAL A 11 28.77 -33.19 14.08
N ALA A 12 29.32 -33.72 13.00
CA ALA A 12 29.39 -33.00 11.72
C ALA A 12 28.93 -33.87 10.56
N ALA A 13 27.62 -34.15 10.50
CA ALA A 13 26.88 -34.48 9.27
C ALA A 13 25.43 -34.83 9.65
N GLY A 14 24.58 -33.81 9.73
CA GLY A 14 23.17 -34.01 10.07
C GLY A 14 22.38 -32.73 10.25
N ILE A 15 22.75 -31.63 9.58
CA ILE A 15 21.80 -30.53 9.37
C ILE A 15 20.95 -30.99 8.19
N ALA A 16 19.94 -31.81 8.50
CA ALA A 16 18.84 -32.04 7.59
C ALA A 16 18.24 -30.66 7.26
N LEU A 17 18.11 -30.38 5.97
CA LEU A 17 17.25 -29.34 5.43
C LEU A 17 15.80 -29.66 5.84
N MET A 18 15.46 -29.38 7.09
CA MET A 18 14.09 -29.43 7.58
C MET A 18 13.38 -28.13 7.17
N PRO A 19 12.14 -28.20 6.67
CA PRO A 19 11.35 -26.99 6.44
C PRO A 19 11.25 -26.22 7.75
N ALA A 20 11.60 -24.93 7.72
CA ALA A 20 11.56 -24.08 8.89
C ALA A 20 10.18 -24.17 9.57
N ALA A 21 10.15 -24.57 10.85
CA ALA A 21 8.95 -24.48 11.67
C ALA A 21 8.39 -23.05 11.60
N ARG A 22 7.12 -22.95 11.22
CA ARG A 22 6.40 -21.69 10.96
C ARG A 22 6.06 -21.02 12.30
N ALA A 23 6.80 -19.98 12.65
CA ALA A 23 6.68 -19.23 13.91
C ALA A 23 5.74 -18.01 13.81
N ASP A 24 5.08 -17.83 12.67
CA ASP A 24 4.36 -16.64 12.28
C ASP A 24 2.84 -16.85 12.28
N THR A 25 2.30 -17.44 13.36
CA THR A 25 0.85 -17.61 13.54
C THR A 25 0.20 -16.36 14.15
N PRO A 26 -1.06 -16.05 13.80
CA PRO A 26 -1.79 -14.92 14.36
C PRO A 26 -2.29 -15.22 15.78
N SER A 27 -2.22 -14.20 16.64
CA SER A 27 -2.90 -14.15 17.93
C SER A 27 -4.41 -13.93 17.74
N VAL A 28 -5.18 -13.95 18.83
CA VAL A 28 -6.63 -13.64 18.81
C VAL A 28 -6.93 -12.20 18.34
N THR A 29 -5.93 -11.32 18.29
CA THR A 29 -6.07 -9.96 17.75
C THR A 29 -5.87 -9.88 16.23
N GLY A 30 -5.37 -10.97 15.61
CA GLY A 30 -5.00 -11.02 14.20
C GLY A 30 -3.54 -10.63 13.92
N GLN A 31 -2.90 -9.90 14.84
CA GLN A 31 -1.44 -9.66 14.74
C GLN A 31 -0.67 -10.96 14.99
N THR A 32 0.48 -11.12 14.34
CA THR A 32 1.41 -12.23 14.63
C THR A 32 1.73 -12.29 16.13
N GLY A 33 1.73 -13.49 16.71
CA GLY A 33 1.96 -13.64 18.14
C GLY A 33 1.74 -15.05 18.64
N LEU A 34 1.56 -15.16 19.95
CA LEU A 34 1.22 -16.39 20.65
C LEU A 34 -0.32 -16.52 20.70
N ILE A 35 -0.95 -16.68 21.85
CA ILE A 35 -2.42 -16.79 21.95
C ILE A 35 -3.03 -15.38 21.98
N SER A 36 -2.80 -14.63 23.04
CA SER A 36 -3.25 -13.25 23.24
C SER A 36 -2.10 -12.25 23.12
N MET A 37 -0.88 -12.69 23.43
CA MET A 37 0.30 -11.83 23.45
C MET A 37 0.97 -11.74 22.08
N PRO A 38 1.40 -10.54 21.66
CA PRO A 38 2.13 -10.36 20.41
C PRO A 38 3.56 -10.86 20.52
N ASP A 39 4.19 -11.16 19.39
CA ASP A 39 5.62 -11.45 19.31
C ASP A 39 6.38 -10.35 18.55
N ALA A 40 7.70 -10.53 18.37
CA ALA A 40 8.56 -9.59 17.65
C ALA A 40 8.48 -9.72 16.12
N ARG A 41 7.87 -10.78 15.59
CA ARG A 41 7.95 -11.15 14.17
C ARG A 41 6.73 -10.65 13.39
N VAL A 42 6.90 -10.63 12.07
CA VAL A 42 5.86 -10.43 11.07
C VAL A 42 5.85 -11.65 10.15
N PRO A 43 4.73 -11.95 9.46
CA PRO A 43 4.67 -13.11 8.58
C PRO A 43 5.50 -12.85 7.30
N ALA A 44 5.59 -13.86 6.44
CA ALA A 44 6.26 -13.72 5.14
C ALA A 44 5.76 -12.49 4.36
N ASP A 45 6.64 -11.86 3.57
CA ASP A 45 6.29 -10.66 2.80
C ASP A 45 5.04 -10.88 1.94
N GLY A 46 4.11 -9.92 1.98
CA GLY A 46 2.82 -10.02 1.31
C GLY A 46 1.91 -11.13 1.83
N ALA A 47 2.13 -11.71 3.01
CA ALA A 47 1.16 -12.62 3.62
C ALA A 47 -0.07 -11.83 4.09
N TRP A 48 -1.18 -11.96 3.36
CA TRP A 48 -2.49 -11.46 3.78
C TRP A 48 -3.24 -12.58 4.51
N ARG A 49 -3.63 -12.35 5.77
CA ARG A 49 -4.37 -13.30 6.59
C ARG A 49 -5.71 -12.70 6.98
N SER A 50 -6.76 -13.52 6.97
CA SER A 50 -8.06 -13.15 7.51
C SER A 50 -8.60 -14.29 8.35
N GLY A 51 -9.23 -13.96 9.48
CA GLY A 51 -9.67 -14.97 10.43
C GLY A 51 -10.76 -14.50 11.38
N LEU A 52 -11.23 -15.46 12.17
CA LEU A 52 -12.14 -15.22 13.28
C LEU A 52 -11.55 -15.79 14.56
N SER A 53 -11.72 -15.05 15.65
CA SER A 53 -11.31 -15.46 17.00
C SER A 53 -12.47 -15.39 17.97
N PHE A 54 -12.46 -16.28 18.95
CA PHE A 54 -13.38 -16.30 20.06
C PHE A 54 -12.61 -16.58 21.34
N MET A 55 -12.73 -15.68 22.30
CA MET A 55 -12.22 -15.80 23.66
C MET A 55 -13.21 -15.05 24.54
N ARG A 56 -14.08 -15.76 25.26
CA ARG A 56 -15.16 -15.16 26.05
C ARG A 56 -14.62 -13.97 26.86
N PRO A 57 -15.27 -12.79 26.89
CA PRO A 57 -16.51 -12.40 26.19
C PRO A 57 -16.28 -11.75 24.81
N TYR A 58 -15.10 -11.90 24.23
CA TYR A 58 -14.70 -11.30 22.97
C TYR A 58 -14.89 -12.26 21.79
N GLN A 59 -15.53 -11.76 20.73
CA GLN A 59 -15.51 -12.38 19.42
C GLN A 59 -14.99 -11.36 18.43
N ALA A 60 -14.00 -11.74 17.62
CA ALA A 60 -13.45 -10.83 16.62
C ALA A 60 -13.38 -11.44 15.23
N ILE A 61 -13.59 -10.60 14.22
CA ILE A 61 -13.19 -10.84 12.84
C ILE A 61 -12.02 -9.91 12.58
N TRP A 62 -10.94 -10.45 12.03
CA TRP A 62 -9.71 -9.68 11.81
C TRP A 62 -9.10 -9.99 10.45
N SER A 63 -8.32 -9.03 9.95
CA SER A 63 -7.57 -9.15 8.70
C SER A 63 -6.23 -8.44 8.85
N SER A 64 -5.13 -9.15 8.60
CA SER A 64 -3.76 -8.66 8.75
C SER A 64 -2.99 -8.81 7.45
N VAL A 65 -2.11 -7.88 7.12
CA VAL A 65 -1.21 -8.00 5.96
C VAL A 65 0.21 -7.61 6.35
N ALA A 66 1.18 -8.46 5.98
CA ALA A 66 2.59 -8.04 5.93
C ALA A 66 2.76 -7.10 4.74
N VAL A 67 2.60 -5.80 5.00
CA VAL A 67 2.77 -4.75 3.97
C VAL A 67 4.22 -4.70 3.52
N PHE A 68 5.17 -5.09 4.37
CA PHE A 68 6.60 -5.27 4.10
C PHE A 68 7.14 -6.41 4.98
N PRO A 69 8.34 -6.97 4.71
CA PRO A 69 8.92 -8.03 5.57
C PRO A 69 9.28 -7.57 7.00
N TRP A 70 8.94 -6.33 7.36
CA TRP A 70 9.18 -5.70 8.65
C TRP A 70 7.97 -4.88 9.12
N LEU A 71 6.88 -4.80 8.34
CA LEU A 71 5.68 -4.04 8.71
C LEU A 71 4.45 -4.91 8.53
N GLU A 72 3.72 -5.09 9.62
CA GLU A 72 2.43 -5.75 9.64
C GLU A 72 1.36 -4.74 10.07
N GLY A 73 0.30 -4.62 9.26
CA GLY A 73 -0.92 -3.91 9.62
C GLY A 73 -2.04 -4.90 9.85
N SER A 74 -2.87 -4.68 10.88
CA SER A 74 -4.05 -5.51 11.17
C SER A 74 -5.27 -4.64 11.40
N PHE A 75 -6.41 -5.05 10.86
CA PHE A 75 -7.71 -4.54 11.18
C PHE A 75 -8.47 -5.60 11.98
N ARG A 76 -9.17 -5.18 13.02
CA ARG A 76 -9.99 -6.07 13.85
C ARG A 76 -11.32 -5.41 14.18
N TYR A 77 -12.37 -6.20 14.09
CA TYR A 77 -13.71 -5.85 14.54
C TYR A 77 -14.11 -6.76 15.69
N THR A 78 -14.26 -6.22 16.89
CA THR A 78 -14.49 -6.97 18.13
C THR A 78 -15.89 -6.71 18.67
N ARG A 79 -16.67 -7.77 18.87
CA ARG A 79 -17.91 -7.78 19.65
C ARG A 79 -17.59 -8.14 21.10
N VAL A 80 -18.20 -7.43 22.03
CA VAL A 80 -18.11 -7.70 23.48
C VAL A 80 -19.48 -8.16 23.98
N TYR A 81 -19.60 -9.44 24.30
CA TYR A 81 -20.86 -10.02 24.78
C TYR A 81 -21.32 -9.37 26.10
N HIS A 82 -22.64 -9.18 26.25
CA HIS A 82 -23.32 -8.66 27.44
C HIS A 82 -23.05 -7.19 27.78
N VAL A 83 -22.40 -6.45 26.88
CA VAL A 83 -22.22 -5.00 27.02
C VAL A 83 -23.15 -4.30 26.03
N ALA A 84 -24.09 -3.49 26.52
CA ALA A 84 -24.97 -2.74 25.63
C ALA A 84 -24.20 -1.68 24.83
N ALA A 85 -24.53 -1.51 23.55
CA ALA A 85 -23.82 -0.56 22.69
C ALA A 85 -24.06 0.91 23.02
N PHE A 86 -25.22 1.25 23.57
CA PHE A 86 -25.57 2.60 24.02
C PHE A 86 -26.25 2.54 25.38
N THR A 87 -25.75 3.31 26.36
CA THR A 87 -26.29 3.31 27.73
C THR A 87 -27.52 4.21 27.89
N ASN A 88 -27.73 5.16 26.96
CA ASN A 88 -28.74 6.23 27.08
C ASN A 88 -29.79 6.21 25.94
N ARG A 89 -29.81 5.17 25.11
CA ARG A 89 -30.75 5.02 23.99
C ARG A 89 -31.45 3.66 24.07
N THR A 90 -32.70 3.67 24.52
CA THR A 90 -33.56 2.49 24.66
C THR A 90 -34.28 2.10 23.36
N ASP A 91 -34.17 2.92 22.31
CA ASP A 91 -34.86 2.80 21.03
C ASP A 91 -34.04 2.08 19.94
N THR A 92 -32.78 1.74 20.21
CA THR A 92 -31.89 1.10 19.22
C THR A 92 -31.73 -0.40 19.46
N ASN A 93 -32.19 -1.24 18.50
CA ASN A 93 -31.99 -2.70 18.51
C ASN A 93 -30.55 -3.12 18.09
N TYR A 94 -29.53 -2.41 18.58
CA TYR A 94 -28.13 -2.53 18.13
C TYR A 94 -27.42 -3.79 18.69
N GLY A 95 -27.94 -4.35 19.78
CA GLY A 95 -27.37 -5.50 20.49
C GLY A 95 -26.08 -5.15 21.23
N ASP A 96 -25.19 -6.13 21.31
CA ASP A 96 -23.90 -6.00 22.01
C ASP A 96 -23.01 -4.90 21.42
N TYR A 97 -22.16 -4.33 22.26
CA TYR A 97 -21.12 -3.37 21.92
C TYR A 97 -20.13 -3.97 20.93
N LYS A 98 -19.72 -3.16 19.95
CA LYS A 98 -18.80 -3.55 18.88
C LYS A 98 -17.82 -2.42 18.63
N ASP A 99 -16.54 -2.74 18.52
CA ASP A 99 -15.47 -1.78 18.31
C ASP A 99 -14.54 -2.20 17.15
N LYS A 100 -13.86 -1.21 16.57
CA LYS A 100 -12.92 -1.38 15.47
C LYS A 100 -11.55 -0.95 15.94
N SER A 101 -10.55 -1.80 15.73
CA SER A 101 -9.17 -1.44 15.99
C SER A 101 -8.32 -1.62 14.75
N PHE A 102 -7.42 -0.67 14.52
CA PHE A 102 -6.27 -0.86 13.65
C PHE A 102 -5.04 -1.03 14.51
N ASP A 103 -4.31 -2.11 14.24
CA ASP A 103 -3.09 -2.46 14.94
C ASP A 103 -1.93 -2.41 13.95
N ALA A 104 -0.73 -2.03 14.41
CA ALA A 104 0.47 -1.95 13.60
C ALA A 104 1.65 -2.57 14.35
N LYS A 105 2.51 -3.29 13.64
CA LYS A 105 3.75 -3.85 14.18
C LYS A 105 4.90 -3.61 13.23
N VAL A 106 6.02 -3.15 13.76
CA VAL A 106 7.28 -2.94 13.05
C VAL A 106 8.37 -3.82 13.65
N VAL A 107 9.05 -4.59 12.81
CA VAL A 107 10.30 -5.27 13.17
C VAL A 107 11.42 -4.25 13.11
N VAL A 108 12.02 -3.97 14.27
CA VAL A 108 13.17 -3.06 14.40
C VAL A 108 14.46 -3.80 14.08
N PHE A 109 14.61 -5.00 14.65
CA PHE A 109 15.76 -5.86 14.40
C PHE A 109 15.29 -7.26 13.99
N PRO A 110 15.69 -7.79 12.82
CA PRO A 110 15.46 -9.19 12.50
C PRO A 110 16.34 -10.09 13.37
N GLU A 111 15.91 -11.34 13.55
CA GLU A 111 16.68 -12.34 14.30
C GLU A 111 18.01 -12.66 13.59
N ARG A 112 19.15 -12.60 14.30
CA ARG A 112 20.49 -12.86 13.73
C ARG A 112 21.42 -13.57 14.70
N GLY A 113 21.92 -14.76 14.34
CA GLY A 113 22.89 -15.49 15.16
C GLY A 113 22.38 -15.67 16.58
N VAL A 114 23.02 -15.02 17.57
CA VAL A 114 22.59 -15.01 18.97
C VAL A 114 21.56 -13.92 19.31
N TRP A 115 21.44 -12.88 18.49
CA TRP A 115 20.50 -11.77 18.73
C TRP A 115 19.05 -12.20 18.41
N PRO A 116 18.08 -11.88 19.29
CA PRO A 116 16.66 -12.09 19.02
C PRO A 116 16.14 -11.09 17.97
N ALA A 117 15.02 -11.43 17.33
CA ALA A 117 14.23 -10.41 16.66
C ALA A 117 13.66 -9.45 17.70
N VAL A 118 13.59 -8.15 17.39
CA VAL A 118 12.98 -7.13 18.24
C VAL A 118 11.94 -6.38 17.42
N GLY A 119 10.72 -6.33 17.94
CA GLY A 119 9.59 -5.65 17.32
C GLY A 119 8.91 -4.71 18.28
N ILE A 120 8.40 -3.60 17.74
CA ILE A 120 7.54 -2.66 18.45
C ILE A 120 6.17 -2.71 17.78
N GLY A 121 5.11 -2.78 18.58
CA GLY A 121 3.77 -2.74 18.04
C GLY A 121 2.82 -1.97 18.92
N MET A 122 1.70 -1.63 18.30
CA MET A 122 0.61 -0.91 18.93
C MET A 122 -0.71 -1.52 18.48
N GLN A 123 -1.65 -1.63 19.40
CA GLN A 123 -3.02 -2.03 19.14
C GLN A 123 -3.92 -0.82 19.27
N ASP A 124 -4.93 -0.72 18.40
CA ASP A 124 -5.92 0.36 18.39
C ASP A 124 -5.31 1.79 18.26
N VAL A 125 -4.41 1.96 17.28
CA VAL A 125 -3.72 3.24 16.99
C VAL A 125 -4.59 4.27 16.27
N GLY A 126 -5.75 3.86 15.75
CA GLY A 126 -6.68 4.73 15.03
C GLY A 126 -7.93 3.98 14.56
N GLY A 127 -8.93 4.71 14.04
CA GLY A 127 -10.10 4.16 13.33
C GLY A 127 -11.29 3.67 14.16
N GLY A 128 -11.21 3.72 15.51
CA GLY A 128 -12.31 3.37 16.42
C GLY A 128 -12.35 4.22 17.70
N THR A 129 -12.84 3.65 18.80
CA THR A 129 -13.04 4.36 20.07
C THR A 129 -11.79 4.43 20.95
N GLY A 130 -10.74 3.65 20.65
CA GLY A 130 -9.51 3.65 21.45
C GLY A 130 -9.58 2.79 22.71
N VAL A 131 -10.60 1.93 22.84
CA VAL A 131 -10.88 1.13 24.05
C VAL A 131 -9.92 -0.05 24.22
N PHE A 132 -9.26 -0.51 23.15
CA PHE A 132 -8.32 -1.64 23.20
C PHE A 132 -6.85 -1.22 23.04
N ARG A 133 -6.54 0.05 23.33
CA ARG A 133 -5.20 0.61 23.15
C ARG A 133 -4.12 -0.12 23.95
N ALA A 134 -3.11 -0.61 23.24
CA ALA A 134 -1.87 -1.14 23.81
C ALA A 134 -0.67 -0.65 23.02
N ALA A 135 0.47 -0.49 23.68
CA ALA A 135 1.77 -0.36 23.02
C ALA A 135 2.72 -1.35 23.67
N TYR A 136 3.55 -2.02 22.88
CA TYR A 136 4.44 -3.07 23.37
C TYR A 136 5.75 -3.11 22.59
N ALA A 137 6.77 -3.65 23.25
CA ALA A 137 7.99 -4.14 22.62
C ALA A 137 8.12 -5.63 22.94
N ALA A 138 8.55 -6.41 21.96
CA ALA A 138 8.75 -7.84 22.09
C ALA A 138 10.12 -8.22 21.51
N ALA A 139 10.75 -9.22 22.13
CA ALA A 139 11.95 -9.89 21.66
C ALA A 139 11.65 -11.38 21.48
N SER A 140 11.90 -11.92 20.29
CA SER A 140 11.62 -13.32 19.97
C SER A 140 12.85 -14.04 19.45
N LYS A 141 13.08 -15.28 19.90
CA LYS A 141 14.26 -16.07 19.58
C LYS A 141 13.90 -17.52 19.29
N ARG A 142 14.32 -18.02 18.13
CA ARG A 142 14.17 -19.43 17.79
C ARG A 142 15.43 -20.22 18.17
N MET A 143 15.21 -21.33 18.86
CA MET A 143 16.23 -22.27 19.33
C MET A 143 15.80 -23.70 18.93
N GLY A 144 16.14 -24.12 17.71
CA GLY A 144 15.69 -25.40 17.16
C GLY A 144 14.17 -25.44 17.00
N GLU A 145 13.51 -26.40 17.65
CA GLU A 145 12.05 -26.57 17.66
C GLU A 145 11.33 -25.61 18.62
N LEU A 146 12.07 -24.91 19.48
CA LEU A 146 11.52 -23.95 20.44
C LEU A 146 11.60 -22.53 19.90
N ASP A 147 10.56 -21.77 20.15
CA ASP A 147 10.50 -20.35 19.85
C ASP A 147 10.04 -19.59 21.09
N LEU A 148 10.91 -18.73 21.60
CA LEU A 148 10.74 -18.01 22.87
C LEU A 148 10.42 -16.56 22.58
N THR A 149 9.47 -15.99 23.32
CA THR A 149 9.14 -14.56 23.26
C THR A 149 9.12 -13.97 24.66
N LEU A 150 9.71 -12.79 24.81
CA LEU A 150 9.63 -11.95 25.99
C LEU A 150 9.26 -10.54 25.55
N GLY A 151 8.40 -9.87 26.29
CA GLY A 151 8.03 -8.51 25.96
C GLY A 151 7.52 -7.71 27.14
N TYR A 152 7.30 -6.43 26.89
CA TYR A 152 6.78 -5.49 27.86
C TYR A 152 5.79 -4.56 27.17
N GLY A 153 4.64 -4.34 27.80
CA GLY A 153 3.60 -3.46 27.29
C GLY A 153 3.18 -2.38 28.26
N SER A 154 2.46 -1.40 27.71
CA SER A 154 1.75 -0.37 28.44
C SER A 154 0.29 -0.28 27.99
N LYS A 155 -0.56 0.33 28.83
CA LYS A 155 -2.02 0.46 28.68
C LYS A 155 -2.73 -0.88 28.85
N ARG A 156 -3.29 -1.48 27.79
CA ARG A 156 -4.03 -2.74 27.93
C ARG A 156 -3.11 -3.92 28.20
N ILE A 157 -1.99 -4.04 27.47
CA ILE A 157 -0.89 -4.93 27.87
C ILE A 157 -0.16 -4.21 29.00
N ASP A 158 -0.20 -4.72 30.22
CA ASP A 158 0.23 -3.97 31.41
C ASP A 158 1.37 -4.71 32.12
N GLY A 159 2.60 -4.41 31.70
CA GLY A 159 3.82 -5.01 32.25
C GLY A 159 4.45 -6.07 31.36
N ALA A 160 5.24 -6.96 31.99
CA ALA A 160 5.99 -8.00 31.29
C ALA A 160 5.07 -9.15 30.85
N PHE A 161 5.30 -9.65 29.65
CA PHE A 161 4.68 -10.86 29.11
C PHE A 161 5.74 -11.76 28.48
N GLY A 162 5.38 -12.99 28.21
CA GLY A 162 6.26 -13.91 27.49
C GLY A 162 5.60 -15.25 27.24
N GLY A 163 6.27 -16.08 26.48
CA GLY A 163 5.79 -17.42 26.20
C GLY A 163 6.71 -18.19 25.28
N LEU A 164 6.33 -19.43 25.03
CA LEU A 164 7.06 -20.33 24.17
C LEU A 164 6.11 -21.07 23.23
N ARG A 165 6.60 -21.32 22.01
CA ARG A 165 6.01 -22.23 21.05
C ARG A 165 6.98 -23.39 20.81
N TRP A 166 6.49 -24.61 20.92
CA TRP A 166 7.24 -25.82 20.56
C TRP A 166 6.63 -26.45 19.33
N SER A 167 7.42 -26.62 18.28
CA SER A 167 7.00 -27.17 16.98
C SER A 167 7.85 -28.40 16.63
N PRO A 168 7.38 -29.62 16.96
CA PRO A 168 8.17 -30.84 16.79
C PRO A 168 8.42 -31.14 15.31
N GLY A 169 9.66 -31.46 14.94
CA GLY A 169 10.03 -31.79 13.56
C GLY A 169 9.33 -33.03 13.01
N ALA A 170 8.87 -33.93 13.90
CA ALA A 170 8.08 -35.12 13.53
C ALA A 170 6.66 -34.78 13.04
N VAL A 171 6.10 -33.64 13.49
CA VAL A 171 4.75 -33.18 13.15
C VAL A 171 4.77 -31.67 12.86
N PRO A 172 5.44 -31.23 11.78
CA PRO A 172 5.83 -29.82 11.57
C PRO A 172 4.66 -28.84 11.36
N ASN A 173 3.43 -29.36 11.20
CA ASN A 173 2.21 -28.57 11.09
C ASN A 173 1.51 -28.34 12.44
N TRP A 174 1.99 -28.96 13.51
CA TRP A 174 1.43 -28.87 14.86
C TRP A 174 2.42 -28.16 15.79
N SER A 175 1.90 -27.29 16.65
CA SER A 175 2.69 -26.66 17.70
C SER A 175 1.94 -26.62 19.03
N LEU A 176 2.67 -26.71 20.13
CA LEU A 176 2.16 -26.39 21.46
C LEU A 176 2.59 -24.98 21.83
N VAL A 177 1.68 -24.20 22.40
CA VAL A 177 1.96 -22.82 22.81
C VAL A 177 1.59 -22.63 24.27
N ALA A 178 2.47 -21.98 25.01
CA ALA A 178 2.21 -21.49 26.35
C ALA A 178 2.61 -20.01 26.41
N GLU A 179 1.80 -19.18 27.05
CA GLU A 179 2.10 -17.77 27.27
C GLU A 179 1.69 -17.34 28.67
N TYR A 180 2.22 -16.20 29.11
CA TYR A 180 1.72 -15.43 30.24
C TYR A 180 0.97 -14.21 29.68
N ASP A 181 -0.36 -14.19 29.84
CA ASP A 181 -1.23 -13.11 29.38
C ASP A 181 -1.12 -11.92 30.33
N ALA A 182 -0.62 -10.79 29.83
CA ALA A 182 -0.45 -9.55 30.59
C ALA A 182 -1.54 -8.51 30.35
N TYR A 183 -2.65 -8.87 29.69
CA TYR A 183 -3.77 -7.93 29.54
C TYR A 183 -4.38 -7.55 30.89
N ASP A 184 -4.58 -6.26 31.13
CA ASP A 184 -5.38 -5.72 32.24
C ASP A 184 -6.84 -5.58 31.80
N TYR A 185 -7.57 -6.69 31.82
CA TYR A 185 -8.97 -6.77 31.40
C TYR A 185 -9.91 -5.87 32.21
N LYS A 186 -9.51 -5.40 33.40
CA LYS A 186 -10.31 -4.45 34.19
C LYS A 186 -10.46 -3.11 33.48
N ARG A 187 -9.47 -2.73 32.64
CA ARG A 187 -9.48 -1.51 31.84
C ARG A 187 -10.35 -1.61 30.58
N ASP A 188 -10.78 -2.82 30.21
CA ASP A 188 -11.60 -3.02 29.01
C ASP A 188 -12.98 -2.37 29.20
N PHE A 189 -13.51 -1.79 28.12
CA PHE A 189 -14.83 -1.17 28.14
C PHE A 189 -15.92 -2.19 28.48
N GLY A 190 -16.75 -1.88 29.48
CA GLY A 190 -17.81 -2.78 29.94
C GLY A 190 -17.31 -4.05 30.63
N SER A 191 -16.05 -4.09 31.11
CA SER A 191 -15.43 -5.28 31.72
C SER A 191 -16.24 -5.89 32.87
N ALA A 192 -16.87 -5.07 33.71
CA ALA A 192 -17.74 -5.54 34.79
C ALA A 192 -19.04 -6.18 34.28
N LEU A 193 -19.58 -5.70 33.16
CA LEU A 193 -20.82 -6.21 32.55
C LEU A 193 -20.57 -7.48 31.75
N SER A 194 -19.42 -7.57 31.08
CA SER A 194 -19.04 -8.70 30.24
C SER A 194 -18.46 -9.88 31.04
N GLY A 195 -18.09 -9.66 32.30
CA GLY A 195 -17.35 -10.61 33.14
C GLY A 195 -15.84 -10.62 32.90
N ALA A 196 -15.34 -9.85 31.92
CA ALA A 196 -13.89 -9.76 31.66
C ALA A 196 -13.11 -9.15 32.83
N GLY A 197 -13.76 -8.33 33.68
CA GLY A 197 -13.11 -7.70 34.84
C GLY A 197 -12.60 -8.68 35.89
N ASP A 198 -13.10 -9.93 35.88
CA ASP A 198 -12.66 -11.00 36.78
C ASP A 198 -11.40 -11.73 36.28
N TYR A 199 -11.02 -11.53 35.02
CA TYR A 199 -9.83 -12.13 34.44
C TYR A 199 -8.56 -11.56 35.07
N LYS A 200 -7.61 -12.46 35.34
CA LYS A 200 -6.34 -12.13 35.97
C LYS A 200 -5.21 -12.33 34.96
N LYS A 201 -4.08 -11.65 35.19
CA LYS A 201 -2.87 -11.92 34.41
C LYS A 201 -2.33 -13.30 34.79
N GLU A 202 -2.47 -14.27 33.89
CA GLU A 202 -2.18 -15.67 34.16
C GLU A 202 -1.68 -16.42 32.92
N PRO A 203 -1.07 -17.62 33.11
CA PRO A 203 -0.67 -18.44 31.99
C PRO A 203 -1.84 -18.97 31.16
N ALA A 204 -1.68 -19.00 29.84
CA ALA A 204 -2.57 -19.64 28.89
C ALA A 204 -1.81 -20.70 28.10
N VAL A 205 -2.51 -21.76 27.69
CA VAL A 205 -1.92 -22.85 26.88
C VAL A 205 -2.83 -23.24 25.73
N GLY A 206 -2.24 -23.66 24.63
CA GLY A 206 -2.98 -24.03 23.43
C GLY A 206 -2.22 -24.92 22.47
N VAL A 207 -2.97 -25.39 21.48
CA VAL A 207 -2.49 -26.18 20.35
C VAL A 207 -2.75 -25.40 19.07
N GLU A 208 -1.73 -25.33 18.21
CA GLU A 208 -1.79 -24.69 16.91
C GLU A 208 -1.67 -25.76 15.81
N TYR A 209 -2.45 -25.59 14.76
CA TYR A 209 -2.32 -26.31 13.50
C TYR A 209 -2.18 -25.31 12.36
N GLN A 210 -1.20 -25.48 11.49
CA GLN A 210 -1.03 -24.65 10.30
C GLN A 210 -0.59 -25.49 9.11
N LYS A 211 -1.30 -25.33 7.98
CA LYS A 211 -0.93 -25.96 6.71
C LYS A 211 -1.23 -25.03 5.55
N ASP A 212 -0.20 -24.78 4.74
CA ASP A 212 -0.25 -24.02 3.49
C ASP A 212 -0.96 -22.66 3.62
N TRP A 213 -2.26 -22.63 3.35
CA TRP A 213 -3.11 -21.43 3.28
C TRP A 213 -4.13 -21.33 4.42
N TYR A 214 -4.14 -22.23 5.41
CA TYR A 214 -5.05 -22.15 6.56
C TYR A 214 -4.39 -22.56 7.87
N GLY A 215 -4.99 -22.12 8.98
CA GLY A 215 -4.58 -22.51 10.31
C GLY A 215 -5.69 -22.37 11.34
N ALA A 216 -5.51 -23.08 12.45
CA ALA A 216 -6.41 -23.11 13.56
C ALA A 216 -5.64 -23.17 14.88
N LYS A 217 -6.20 -22.56 15.92
CA LYS A 217 -5.67 -22.56 17.28
C LYS A 217 -6.82 -22.82 18.23
N ALA A 218 -6.61 -23.74 19.16
CA ALA A 218 -7.51 -23.98 20.29
C ALA A 218 -6.70 -23.79 21.57
N PHE A 219 -7.24 -23.06 22.54
CA PHE A 219 -6.52 -22.71 23.75
C PHE A 219 -7.46 -22.62 24.96
N THR A 220 -6.86 -22.67 26.15
CA THR A 220 -7.51 -22.37 27.42
C THR A 220 -6.84 -21.17 28.07
N SER A 221 -7.65 -20.22 28.52
CA SER A 221 -7.22 -18.97 29.15
C SER A 221 -8.34 -18.45 30.04
N HIS A 222 -8.02 -17.97 31.25
CA HIS A 222 -9.01 -17.43 32.19
C HIS A 222 -10.12 -18.43 32.54
N GLY A 223 -9.79 -19.72 32.60
CA GLY A 223 -10.75 -20.82 32.82
C GLY A 223 -11.74 -21.06 31.67
N ASN A 224 -11.52 -20.46 30.50
CA ASN A 224 -12.41 -20.57 29.34
C ASN A 224 -11.68 -21.15 28.11
N LEU A 225 -12.41 -21.89 27.29
CA LEU A 225 -11.94 -22.32 25.98
C LEU A 225 -12.05 -21.18 24.97
N GLY A 226 -11.04 -21.04 24.13
CA GLY A 226 -11.02 -20.12 23.01
C GLY A 226 -10.48 -20.76 21.75
N PHE A 227 -10.75 -20.12 20.62
CA PHE A 227 -10.24 -20.55 19.32
C PHE A 227 -9.90 -19.37 18.41
N ASN A 228 -9.00 -19.62 17.46
CA ASN A 228 -8.68 -18.71 16.37
C ASN A 228 -8.52 -19.52 15.08
N VAL A 229 -9.25 -19.19 14.02
CA VAL A 229 -9.13 -19.86 12.71
C VAL A 229 -8.93 -18.83 11.63
N TYR A 230 -8.09 -19.15 10.65
CA TYR A 230 -7.67 -18.19 9.63
C TYR A 230 -7.26 -18.83 8.32
N VAL A 231 -7.27 -18.00 7.27
CA VAL A 231 -6.71 -18.30 5.96
C VAL A 231 -5.60 -17.31 5.63
N THR A 232 -4.64 -17.72 4.81
CA THR A 232 -3.47 -16.95 4.36
C THR A 232 -3.38 -16.96 2.84
N VAL A 233 -3.30 -15.78 2.23
CA VAL A 233 -3.10 -15.55 0.80
C VAL A 233 -1.71 -14.93 0.58
N PRO A 234 -0.83 -15.55 -0.22
CA PRO A 234 0.52 -15.05 -0.46
C PRO A 234 0.54 -14.04 -1.62
N LEU A 235 0.47 -12.74 -1.31
CA LEU A 235 0.41 -11.67 -2.32
C LEU A 235 1.71 -11.53 -3.14
N GLU A 236 2.85 -11.98 -2.62
CA GLU A 236 4.12 -12.02 -3.36
C GLU A 236 4.17 -13.10 -4.45
N LYS A 237 3.24 -14.06 -4.44
CA LYS A 237 3.11 -15.04 -5.53
C LYS A 237 2.23 -14.47 -6.63
N ARG A 238 2.79 -14.35 -7.83
CA ARG A 238 2.09 -13.84 -9.02
C ARG A 238 0.85 -14.65 -9.37
N GLU A 239 0.93 -15.97 -9.23
CA GLU A 239 -0.19 -16.88 -9.41
C GLU A 239 -0.16 -17.92 -8.29
N PHE A 240 -1.26 -18.04 -7.56
CA PHE A 240 -1.44 -19.07 -6.53
C PHE A 240 -2.63 -19.98 -6.83
N VAL A 241 -3.52 -19.58 -7.74
CA VAL A 241 -4.51 -20.46 -8.39
C VAL A 241 -4.04 -20.75 -9.83
N PRO A 242 -3.74 -22.01 -10.20
CA PRO A 242 -3.27 -22.35 -11.54
C PRO A 242 -4.30 -22.07 -12.66
N LYS A 243 -3.80 -21.62 -13.81
CA LYS A 243 -4.59 -21.26 -14.99
C LYS A 243 -4.91 -22.47 -15.89
N ILE A 244 -5.84 -23.31 -15.45
CA ILE A 244 -6.20 -24.55 -16.17
C ILE A 244 -7.28 -24.36 -17.25
N ASP A 245 -8.08 -23.29 -17.17
CA ASP A 245 -9.21 -23.04 -18.08
C ASP A 245 -8.90 -21.95 -19.13
N GLU A 246 -7.62 -21.75 -19.44
CA GLU A 246 -7.16 -20.80 -20.46
C GLU A 246 -7.25 -21.38 -21.87
N PRO A 247 -7.76 -20.64 -22.88
CA PRO A 247 -7.63 -21.04 -24.27
C PRO A 247 -6.16 -21.25 -24.62
N ALA A 248 -5.85 -22.38 -25.27
CA ALA A 248 -4.50 -22.68 -25.71
C ALA A 248 -4.01 -21.59 -26.69
N PRO A 249 -2.71 -21.23 -26.67
CA PRO A 249 -2.14 -20.35 -27.68
C PRO A 249 -2.39 -20.88 -29.09
N TYR A 250 -2.46 -20.01 -30.09
CA TYR A 250 -2.59 -20.44 -31.49
C TYR A 250 -1.38 -21.28 -31.92
N THR A 251 -1.57 -22.58 -32.14
CA THR A 251 -0.51 -23.54 -32.51
C THR A 251 -0.67 -24.14 -33.90
N LYS A 252 -1.77 -23.84 -34.61
CA LYS A 252 -2.01 -24.38 -35.95
C LYS A 252 -0.96 -23.83 -36.93
N ILE A 253 -0.35 -24.73 -37.69
CA ILE A 253 0.56 -24.38 -38.79
C ILE A 253 -0.29 -24.15 -40.04
N ASN A 254 -0.27 -22.91 -40.54
CA ASN A 254 -0.95 -22.57 -41.78
C ASN A 254 0.05 -22.47 -42.94
N PRO A 255 -0.32 -22.83 -44.17
CA PRO A 255 0.43 -22.43 -45.36
C PRO A 255 0.46 -20.91 -45.44
N ARG A 256 1.66 -20.32 -45.37
CA ARG A 256 1.84 -18.86 -45.44
C ARG A 256 1.83 -18.41 -46.91
N PRO A 257 1.09 -17.34 -47.25
CA PRO A 257 1.10 -16.79 -48.62
C PRO A 257 2.41 -16.07 -48.93
N THR A 258 2.67 -15.85 -50.21
CA THR A 258 3.64 -14.83 -50.64
C THR A 258 3.04 -13.42 -50.47
N GLU A 259 3.90 -12.41 -50.46
CA GLU A 259 3.49 -10.99 -50.44
C GLU A 259 2.57 -10.62 -51.63
N GLU A 260 2.76 -11.23 -52.79
CA GLU A 260 1.87 -11.06 -53.95
C GLU A 260 0.48 -11.63 -53.68
N GLN A 261 0.40 -12.88 -53.20
CA GLN A 261 -0.87 -13.52 -52.83
C GLN A 261 -1.62 -12.77 -51.72
N TRP A 262 -0.90 -12.23 -50.74
CA TRP A 262 -1.50 -11.42 -49.67
C TRP A 262 -2.12 -10.12 -50.19
N ARG A 263 -1.52 -9.51 -51.22
CA ARG A 263 -2.05 -8.29 -51.85
C ARG A 263 -3.24 -8.56 -52.77
N GLU A 264 -3.24 -9.71 -53.46
CA GLU A 264 -4.27 -10.06 -54.44
C GLU A 264 -5.55 -10.58 -53.79
N ASP A 265 -5.45 -11.31 -52.67
CA ASP A 265 -6.59 -11.92 -52.00
C ASP A 265 -6.74 -11.44 -50.53
N SER A 266 -7.77 -10.63 -50.28
CA SER A 266 -8.09 -10.12 -48.95
C SER A 266 -8.45 -11.23 -47.95
N ALA A 267 -8.82 -12.42 -48.40
CA ALA A 267 -9.18 -13.53 -47.53
C ALA A 267 -8.01 -13.96 -46.62
N HIS A 268 -6.75 -13.73 -47.02
CA HIS A 268 -5.59 -13.95 -46.16
C HIS A 268 -5.60 -13.02 -44.94
N ARG A 269 -5.87 -11.72 -45.14
CA ARG A 269 -6.05 -10.73 -44.07
C ARG A 269 -7.24 -11.09 -43.19
N ASP A 270 -8.34 -11.51 -43.79
CA ASP A 270 -9.59 -11.81 -43.06
C ASP A 270 -9.46 -13.07 -42.18
N ARG A 271 -8.65 -14.06 -42.61
CA ARG A 271 -8.34 -15.24 -41.78
C ARG A 271 -7.51 -14.89 -40.55
N LEU A 272 -6.49 -14.02 -40.70
CA LEU A 272 -5.73 -13.49 -39.56
C LEU A 272 -6.65 -12.72 -38.62
N GLY A 273 -7.50 -11.83 -39.15
CA GLY A 273 -8.47 -11.07 -38.36
C GLY A 273 -9.39 -11.98 -37.54
N ARG A 274 -9.97 -13.03 -38.16
CA ARG A 274 -10.79 -14.02 -37.46
C ARG A 274 -10.03 -14.77 -36.36
N ALA A 275 -8.79 -15.17 -36.62
CA ALA A 275 -7.97 -15.86 -35.63
C ALA A 275 -7.64 -15.00 -34.40
N LEU A 276 -7.48 -13.68 -34.61
CA LEU A 276 -7.30 -12.72 -33.51
C LEU A 276 -8.63 -12.47 -32.76
N LEU A 277 -9.74 -12.26 -33.48
CA LEU A 277 -11.06 -12.06 -32.85
C LEU A 277 -11.50 -13.27 -32.01
N ALA A 278 -11.22 -14.49 -32.47
CA ALA A 278 -11.47 -15.74 -31.75
C ALA A 278 -10.63 -15.92 -30.48
N GLN A 279 -9.59 -15.09 -30.29
CA GLN A 279 -8.76 -15.02 -29.07
C GLN A 279 -9.06 -13.74 -28.26
N ASP A 280 -10.25 -13.17 -28.43
CA ASP A 280 -10.74 -11.98 -27.72
C ASP A 280 -9.95 -10.69 -27.95
N PHE A 281 -9.21 -10.62 -29.05
CA PHE A 281 -8.72 -9.34 -29.51
C PHE A 281 -9.90 -8.51 -30.06
N ARG A 282 -9.88 -7.22 -29.79
CA ARG A 282 -10.91 -6.25 -30.20
C ARG A 282 -10.25 -4.96 -30.68
N ASP A 283 -11.06 -4.09 -31.29
CA ASP A 283 -10.63 -2.84 -31.92
C ASP A 283 -9.48 -3.04 -32.92
N LEU A 284 -9.53 -4.12 -33.70
CA LEU A 284 -8.45 -4.57 -34.56
C LEU A 284 -8.30 -3.68 -35.82
N SER A 285 -7.08 -3.26 -36.11
CA SER A 285 -6.64 -2.77 -37.42
C SER A 285 -5.44 -3.60 -37.88
N LEU A 286 -5.39 -3.92 -39.18
CA LEU A 286 -4.31 -4.71 -39.79
C LEU A 286 -3.82 -4.02 -41.07
N SER A 287 -2.52 -3.83 -41.19
CA SER A 287 -1.90 -3.29 -42.40
C SER A 287 -0.64 -4.07 -42.75
N TYR A 288 -0.32 -4.13 -44.05
CA TYR A 288 0.90 -4.77 -44.52
C TYR A 288 1.52 -3.93 -45.63
N ALA A 289 2.78 -3.54 -45.45
CA ALA A 289 3.53 -2.77 -46.44
C ALA A 289 5.04 -2.99 -46.28
N ASN A 290 5.76 -3.13 -47.39
CA ASN A 290 7.23 -3.20 -47.44
C ASN A 290 7.82 -4.28 -46.51
N GLY A 291 7.23 -5.48 -46.48
CA GLY A 291 7.66 -6.56 -45.59
C GLY A 291 7.37 -6.33 -44.10
N ARG A 292 6.58 -5.32 -43.74
CA ARG A 292 6.13 -5.05 -42.37
C ARG A 292 4.64 -5.36 -42.22
N LEU A 293 4.31 -6.19 -41.24
CA LEU A 293 2.94 -6.47 -40.83
C LEU A 293 2.64 -5.70 -39.53
N GLU A 294 1.69 -4.76 -39.60
CA GLU A 294 1.29 -3.94 -38.45
C GLU A 294 -0.12 -4.33 -37.97
N ALA A 295 -0.31 -4.33 -36.65
CA ALA A 295 -1.59 -4.51 -36.00
C ALA A 295 -1.80 -3.48 -34.89
N SER A 296 -3.02 -2.96 -34.76
CA SER A 296 -3.47 -2.16 -33.62
C SER A 296 -4.64 -2.87 -32.95
N LEU A 297 -4.50 -3.24 -31.68
CA LEU A 297 -5.45 -4.14 -31.01
C LEU A 297 -5.50 -3.92 -29.48
N THR A 298 -6.60 -4.39 -28.87
CA THR A 298 -6.73 -4.56 -27.43
C THR A 298 -7.19 -5.99 -27.13
N ASN A 299 -7.07 -6.45 -25.88
CA ASN A 299 -7.60 -7.74 -25.45
C ASN A 299 -8.52 -7.54 -24.23
N ILE A 300 -9.66 -8.24 -24.19
CA ILE A 300 -10.66 -8.09 -23.12
C ILE A 300 -10.57 -9.16 -22.02
N ARG A 301 -9.70 -10.16 -22.18
CA ARG A 301 -9.56 -11.31 -21.25
C ARG A 301 -8.21 -11.31 -20.54
N ILE A 302 -7.13 -11.24 -21.29
CA ILE A 302 -5.74 -11.37 -20.80
C ILE A 302 -5.36 -10.10 -20.03
N SER A 303 -4.95 -10.27 -18.77
CA SER A 303 -4.65 -9.16 -17.86
C SER A 303 -3.21 -8.62 -17.99
N SER A 304 -2.34 -9.37 -18.65
CA SER A 304 -0.95 -9.01 -18.93
C SER A 304 -0.79 -8.52 -20.37
N MET A 305 -0.42 -7.25 -20.55
CA MET A 305 -0.19 -6.65 -21.87
C MET A 305 0.91 -7.41 -22.64
N PRO A 306 2.12 -7.67 -22.10
CA PRO A 306 3.15 -8.40 -22.85
C PRO A 306 2.70 -9.80 -23.27
N ARG A 307 1.96 -10.51 -22.42
CA ARG A 307 1.37 -11.83 -22.75
C ARG A 307 0.36 -11.72 -23.89
N ALA A 308 -0.53 -10.73 -23.86
CA ALA A 308 -1.49 -10.47 -24.92
C ALA A 308 -0.79 -10.14 -26.26
N VAL A 309 0.21 -9.26 -26.22
CA VAL A 309 1.03 -8.92 -27.39
C VAL A 309 1.75 -10.17 -27.93
N GLY A 310 2.27 -11.04 -27.06
CA GLY A 310 2.93 -12.28 -27.50
C GLY A 310 1.98 -13.28 -28.14
N ARG A 311 0.75 -13.42 -27.64
CA ARG A 311 -0.29 -14.22 -28.32
C ARG A 311 -0.69 -13.65 -29.68
N ALA A 312 -0.83 -12.33 -29.76
CA ALA A 312 -1.06 -11.66 -31.03
C ALA A 312 0.11 -11.88 -32.00
N ALA A 313 1.36 -11.69 -31.55
CA ALA A 313 2.56 -11.88 -32.35
C ALA A 313 2.70 -13.32 -32.86
N ARG A 314 2.44 -14.33 -32.01
CA ARG A 314 2.43 -15.75 -32.40
C ARG A 314 1.37 -16.02 -33.48
N THR A 315 0.17 -15.45 -33.32
CA THR A 315 -0.92 -15.59 -34.30
C THR A 315 -0.56 -14.90 -35.61
N MET A 316 -0.14 -13.64 -35.56
CA MET A 316 0.30 -12.87 -36.74
C MET A 316 1.40 -13.60 -37.51
N LEU A 317 2.41 -14.13 -36.82
CA LEU A 317 3.52 -14.87 -37.44
C LEU A 317 3.06 -16.14 -38.18
N SER A 318 2.00 -16.81 -37.72
CA SER A 318 1.45 -18.01 -38.37
C SER A 318 0.69 -17.70 -39.67
N PHE A 319 0.12 -16.49 -39.80
CA PHE A 319 -0.61 -16.07 -40.99
C PHE A 319 0.16 -15.11 -41.90
N ALA A 320 1.25 -14.50 -41.41
CA ALA A 320 1.99 -13.48 -42.14
C ALA A 320 2.57 -13.98 -43.48
N PRO A 321 2.77 -13.10 -44.46
CA PRO A 321 3.47 -13.44 -45.70
C PRO A 321 4.87 -13.99 -45.45
N LEU A 322 5.37 -14.85 -46.34
CA LEU A 322 6.71 -15.46 -46.25
C LEU A 322 7.84 -14.42 -46.15
N GLU A 323 7.65 -13.27 -46.80
CA GLU A 323 8.61 -12.17 -46.91
C GLU A 323 8.57 -11.20 -45.72
N VAL A 324 7.75 -11.45 -44.68
CA VAL A 324 7.66 -10.57 -43.51
C VAL A 324 9.00 -10.50 -42.76
N ARG A 325 9.50 -9.28 -42.58
CA ARG A 325 10.75 -8.98 -41.87
C ARG A 325 10.51 -8.31 -40.52
N GLU A 326 9.42 -7.56 -40.41
CA GLU A 326 9.07 -6.81 -39.20
C GLU A 326 7.60 -7.06 -38.84
N ILE A 327 7.33 -7.33 -37.56
CA ILE A 327 5.96 -7.32 -37.01
C ILE A 327 5.86 -6.16 -36.04
N ARG A 328 4.83 -5.32 -36.19
CA ARG A 328 4.54 -4.21 -35.28
C ARG A 328 3.17 -4.38 -34.64
N ILE A 329 3.09 -4.28 -33.33
CA ILE A 329 1.84 -4.42 -32.58
C ILE A 329 1.69 -3.20 -31.67
N THR A 330 0.71 -2.36 -31.98
CA THR A 330 0.26 -1.27 -31.11
C THR A 330 -0.85 -1.80 -30.19
N TYR A 331 -0.52 -1.94 -28.91
CA TYR A 331 -1.47 -2.33 -27.88
C TYR A 331 -2.24 -1.11 -27.37
N LYS A 332 -3.57 -1.25 -27.31
CA LYS A 332 -4.51 -0.25 -26.81
C LYS A 332 -5.05 -0.67 -25.45
N GLU A 333 -5.08 0.27 -24.52
CA GLU A 333 -5.81 0.15 -23.25
C GLU A 333 -7.15 0.88 -23.40
N GLY A 334 -8.24 0.10 -23.51
CA GLY A 334 -9.51 0.63 -24.01
C GLY A 334 -9.32 1.27 -25.41
N PRO A 335 -9.62 2.56 -25.61
CA PRO A 335 -9.44 3.24 -26.89
C PRO A 335 -8.10 3.97 -27.05
N LEU A 336 -7.24 3.94 -26.04
CA LEU A 336 -5.99 4.69 -26.03
C LEU A 336 -4.83 3.79 -26.48
N PRO A 337 -4.15 4.09 -27.60
CA PRO A 337 -2.92 3.40 -27.95
C PRO A 337 -1.84 3.78 -26.94
N LEU A 338 -1.19 2.77 -26.36
CA LEU A 338 -0.26 2.96 -25.26
C LEU A 338 1.16 2.57 -25.62
N ALA A 339 1.35 1.34 -26.11
CA ALA A 339 2.66 0.76 -26.36
C ALA A 339 2.71 0.14 -27.75
N THR A 340 3.81 0.36 -28.47
CA THR A 340 4.10 -0.26 -29.76
C THR A 340 5.28 -1.19 -29.61
N TYR A 341 5.03 -2.48 -29.82
CA TYR A 341 6.05 -3.53 -29.88
C TYR A 341 6.48 -3.74 -31.32
N THR A 342 7.77 -3.66 -31.58
CA THR A 342 8.37 -3.83 -32.92
C THR A 342 9.34 -5.00 -32.89
N PHE A 343 9.00 -6.09 -33.56
CA PHE A 343 9.82 -7.28 -33.70
C PHE A 343 10.58 -7.20 -35.03
N ILE A 344 11.88 -6.92 -34.96
CA ILE A 344 12.72 -6.72 -36.16
C ILE A 344 13.34 -8.03 -36.70
N ASP A 345 13.30 -9.11 -35.92
CA ASP A 345 13.73 -10.46 -36.36
C ASP A 345 12.60 -11.48 -36.16
N THR A 346 11.81 -11.67 -37.21
CA THR A 346 10.67 -12.61 -37.23
C THR A 346 11.11 -14.07 -37.15
N ARG A 347 12.34 -14.40 -37.56
CA ARG A 347 12.89 -15.77 -37.47
C ARG A 347 13.27 -16.11 -36.04
N LEU A 348 13.93 -15.17 -35.35
CA LEU A 348 14.24 -15.32 -33.92
C LEU A 348 12.96 -15.39 -33.08
N LEU A 349 11.97 -14.55 -33.40
CA LEU A 349 10.65 -14.61 -32.77
C LEU A 349 9.98 -15.99 -32.96
N GLN A 350 10.07 -16.57 -34.16
CA GLN A 350 9.58 -17.93 -34.43
C GLN A 350 10.31 -18.98 -33.59
N ARG A 351 11.65 -18.91 -33.54
CA ARG A 351 12.48 -19.80 -32.74
C ARG A 351 12.14 -19.71 -31.25
N TYR A 352 11.91 -18.50 -30.75
CA TYR A 352 11.47 -18.28 -29.37
C TYR A 352 10.14 -18.99 -29.07
N PHE A 353 9.12 -18.79 -29.90
CA PHE A 353 7.82 -19.44 -29.72
C PHE A 353 7.87 -20.97 -29.85
N ASN A 354 8.86 -21.48 -30.60
CA ASN A 354 9.11 -22.92 -30.78
C ASN A 354 10.00 -23.54 -29.70
N GLY A 355 10.44 -22.80 -28.69
CA GLY A 355 11.31 -23.36 -27.66
C GLY A 355 12.81 -23.30 -27.96
N MET A 356 13.21 -22.82 -29.14
CA MET A 356 14.58 -22.88 -29.66
C MET A 356 15.41 -21.62 -29.38
N ALA A 357 14.82 -20.60 -28.76
CA ALA A 357 15.49 -19.41 -28.27
C ALA A 357 14.91 -19.00 -26.89
N SER A 358 15.74 -18.40 -26.04
CA SER A 358 15.34 -17.79 -24.77
C SER A 358 14.87 -16.36 -24.99
N ARG A 359 14.12 -15.83 -24.01
CA ARG A 359 13.73 -14.42 -24.00
C ARG A 359 14.93 -13.48 -23.96
N GLU A 360 15.97 -13.82 -23.21
CA GLU A 360 17.22 -13.04 -23.14
C GLU A 360 17.86 -12.84 -24.53
N MET A 361 17.76 -13.85 -25.41
CA MET A 361 18.23 -13.73 -26.80
C MET A 361 17.28 -12.88 -27.66
N LEU A 362 15.97 -12.94 -27.41
CA LEU A 362 14.95 -12.21 -28.17
C LEU A 362 14.91 -10.71 -27.82
N ALA A 363 15.01 -10.37 -26.54
CA ALA A 363 14.74 -9.02 -26.02
C ALA A 363 15.50 -7.88 -26.73
N PRO A 364 16.80 -8.01 -27.10
CA PRO A 364 17.51 -6.97 -27.85
C PRO A 364 16.94 -6.66 -29.24
N TYR A 365 16.12 -7.56 -29.80
CA TYR A 365 15.49 -7.45 -31.12
C TYR A 365 14.00 -7.07 -31.04
N VAL A 366 13.56 -6.59 -29.87
CA VAL A 366 12.20 -6.07 -29.67
C VAL A 366 12.28 -4.61 -29.24
N GLY A 367 11.83 -3.71 -30.10
CA GLY A 367 11.63 -2.31 -29.74
C GLY A 367 10.30 -2.15 -29.01
N ILE A 368 10.31 -1.52 -27.83
CA ILE A 368 9.09 -1.21 -27.07
C ILE A 368 9.06 0.29 -26.84
N GLU A 369 8.12 0.97 -27.48
CA GLU A 369 8.01 2.43 -27.45
C GLU A 369 6.60 2.85 -27.06
N TYR A 370 6.45 4.07 -26.54
CA TYR A 370 5.12 4.64 -26.38
C TYR A 370 4.48 4.83 -27.75
N ALA A 371 3.21 4.44 -27.87
CA ALA A 371 2.48 4.59 -29.11
C ALA A 371 2.35 6.07 -29.48
N ARG A 372 2.48 6.36 -30.76
CA ARG A 372 2.24 7.70 -31.32
C ARG A 372 0.75 7.90 -31.58
N PRO A 373 0.26 9.14 -31.63
CA PRO A 373 -1.12 9.43 -32.04
C PRO A 373 -1.45 8.73 -33.36
N ALA A 374 -2.57 7.99 -33.38
CA ALA A 374 -3.01 7.26 -34.57
C ALA A 374 -3.01 8.16 -35.81
N GLU A 375 -2.42 7.68 -36.90
CA GLU A 375 -2.42 8.35 -38.20
C GLU A 375 -3.73 8.05 -38.94
N ALA A 376 -4.18 8.95 -39.83
CA ALA A 376 -5.41 8.77 -40.62
C ALA A 376 -5.45 7.46 -41.45
N ARG A 377 -4.29 6.86 -41.72
CA ARG A 377 -4.17 5.56 -42.40
C ARG A 377 -4.69 4.40 -41.54
N GLU A 378 -4.42 4.41 -40.24
CA GLU A 378 -4.90 3.39 -39.30
C GLU A 378 -6.44 3.37 -39.23
N GLU A 379 -7.07 4.55 -39.33
CA GLU A 379 -8.52 4.72 -39.36
C GLU A 379 -9.15 4.09 -40.62
N LYS A 380 -8.52 4.30 -41.79
CA LYS A 380 -8.97 3.71 -43.05
C LYS A 380 -8.86 2.18 -43.03
N ASP A 381 -7.70 1.65 -42.61
CA ASP A 381 -7.45 0.20 -42.55
C ASP A 381 -8.46 -0.50 -41.61
N ARG A 382 -8.82 0.17 -40.52
CA ARG A 382 -9.84 -0.31 -39.58
C ARG A 382 -11.26 -0.28 -40.17
N ALA A 383 -11.63 0.77 -40.89
CA ALA A 383 -12.92 0.84 -41.57
C ALA A 383 -13.06 -0.27 -42.62
N GLU A 384 -12.01 -0.51 -43.41
CA GLU A 384 -11.96 -1.59 -44.38
C GLU A 384 -12.11 -2.98 -43.74
N MET A 385 -11.44 -3.21 -42.61
CA MET A 385 -11.60 -4.43 -41.82
C MET A 385 -13.05 -4.62 -41.36
N LEU A 386 -13.69 -3.58 -40.80
CA LEU A 386 -15.09 -3.65 -40.37
C LEU A 386 -16.05 -3.97 -41.52
N THR A 387 -15.81 -3.42 -42.72
CA THR A 387 -16.60 -3.76 -43.92
C THR A 387 -16.37 -5.19 -44.42
N ALA A 388 -15.16 -5.73 -44.27
CA ALA A 388 -14.84 -7.11 -44.66
C ALA A 388 -15.51 -8.15 -43.73
N PHE A 389 -15.81 -7.78 -42.48
CA PHE A 389 -16.48 -8.61 -41.48
C PHE A 389 -17.99 -8.37 -41.39
N GLN A 390 -18.70 -8.17 -42.50
CA GLN A 390 -20.18 -8.20 -42.56
C GLN A 390 -20.78 -9.60 -42.25
N GLU A 391 -20.27 -10.29 -41.23
CA GLU A 391 -20.99 -11.38 -40.55
C GLU A 391 -21.76 -10.75 -39.37
N PRO A 392 -23.03 -11.18 -39.12
CA PRO A 392 -23.74 -10.75 -37.94
C PRO A 392 -22.94 -11.24 -36.72
N LEU A 393 -22.38 -10.29 -35.97
CA LEU A 393 -21.84 -10.62 -34.67
C LEU A 393 -22.98 -11.28 -33.87
N PRO A 394 -22.73 -12.37 -33.12
CA PRO A 394 -23.79 -13.19 -32.55
C PRO A 394 -24.82 -12.33 -31.81
N GLU A 395 -26.04 -12.27 -32.35
CA GLU A 395 -27.17 -11.57 -31.74
C GLU A 395 -27.74 -12.46 -30.63
N GLY A 396 -27.27 -12.29 -29.40
CA GLY A 396 -27.79 -13.10 -28.31
C GLY A 396 -27.22 -12.78 -26.93
N ILE A 397 -28.08 -12.91 -25.92
CA ILE A 397 -27.65 -13.05 -24.52
C ILE A 397 -27.14 -14.48 -24.38
N VAL A 398 -25.83 -14.67 -24.35
CA VAL A 398 -25.24 -15.99 -24.10
C VAL A 398 -24.98 -16.09 -22.61
N ILE A 399 -25.57 -17.09 -21.94
CA ILE A 399 -25.14 -17.48 -20.60
C ILE A 399 -23.80 -18.21 -20.74
N THR A 400 -22.70 -17.48 -20.89
CA THR A 400 -21.38 -18.09 -20.92
C THR A 400 -20.99 -18.46 -19.49
N ARG A 401 -21.11 -19.75 -19.14
CA ARG A 401 -20.41 -20.32 -17.97
C ARG A 401 -18.87 -20.34 -18.17
N GLU A 402 -18.42 -20.12 -19.40
CA GLU A 402 -17.07 -20.40 -19.89
C GLU A 402 -16.07 -19.23 -19.80
N GLU A 403 -16.46 -18.00 -19.44
CA GLU A 403 -15.52 -16.87 -19.38
C GLU A 403 -15.42 -16.14 -18.03
N ALA A 404 -14.17 -15.81 -17.67
CA ALA A 404 -13.54 -14.80 -16.79
C ALA A 404 -14.28 -14.07 -15.64
N ASP A 405 -15.58 -14.24 -15.45
CA ASP A 405 -16.36 -13.65 -14.37
C ASP A 405 -16.98 -14.77 -13.52
N VAL A 406 -16.89 -14.67 -12.20
CA VAL A 406 -17.29 -15.75 -11.26
C VAL A 406 -18.77 -16.11 -11.42
N VAL A 407 -19.62 -15.10 -11.68
CA VAL A 407 -21.01 -15.21 -12.16
C VAL A 407 -21.33 -13.90 -12.90
N ALA A 408 -21.33 -13.88 -14.24
CA ALA A 408 -21.85 -12.74 -14.99
C ALA A 408 -22.63 -13.19 -16.23
N LEU A 409 -23.73 -12.51 -16.53
CA LEU A 409 -24.43 -12.68 -17.80
C LEU A 409 -23.88 -11.66 -18.78
N LYS A 410 -23.45 -12.11 -19.97
CA LYS A 410 -22.91 -11.24 -21.01
C LYS A 410 -23.77 -11.34 -22.26
N GLY A 411 -23.97 -10.22 -22.92
CA GLY A 411 -24.57 -10.16 -24.24
C GLY A 411 -23.74 -9.25 -25.12
N GLU A 412 -23.22 -9.80 -26.20
CA GLU A 412 -22.54 -9.02 -27.22
C GLU A 412 -23.57 -8.50 -28.23
N ASN A 413 -23.34 -7.31 -28.77
CA ASN A 413 -24.13 -6.66 -29.83
C ASN A 413 -25.60 -6.38 -29.51
N ILE A 414 -25.97 -6.37 -28.23
CA ILE A 414 -27.29 -5.92 -27.79
C ILE A 414 -27.42 -4.43 -28.14
N ALA A 415 -28.28 -4.13 -29.13
CA ALA A 415 -28.40 -2.79 -29.72
C ALA A 415 -27.05 -2.16 -30.14
N GLY A 416 -26.11 -2.97 -30.60
CA GLY A 416 -24.76 -2.53 -31.01
C GLY A 416 -23.80 -2.22 -29.86
N GLY A 417 -24.05 -2.74 -28.65
CA GLY A 417 -23.17 -2.60 -27.49
C GLY A 417 -22.96 -3.91 -26.73
N PHE A 418 -22.18 -3.84 -25.66
CA PHE A 418 -21.85 -4.94 -24.76
C PHE A 418 -22.62 -4.77 -23.45
N LEU A 419 -23.46 -5.75 -23.12
CA LEU A 419 -24.17 -5.81 -21.85
C LEU A 419 -23.49 -6.82 -20.92
N ARG A 420 -23.29 -6.44 -19.67
CA ARG A 420 -22.78 -7.32 -18.62
C ARG A 420 -23.59 -7.14 -17.35
N VAL A 421 -24.06 -8.25 -16.78
CA VAL A 421 -24.75 -8.27 -15.47
C VAL A 421 -23.87 -9.01 -14.48
N ARG A 422 -23.55 -8.39 -13.33
CA ARG A 422 -22.69 -8.95 -12.29
C ARG A 422 -23.27 -8.74 -10.90
N PRO A 423 -23.01 -9.63 -9.92
CA PRO A 423 -23.25 -9.32 -8.52
C PRO A 423 -22.33 -8.17 -8.08
N SER A 424 -22.80 -7.37 -7.14
CA SER A 424 -22.07 -6.26 -6.54
C SER A 424 -22.36 -6.21 -5.06
N MET A 425 -21.32 -5.98 -4.26
CA MET A 425 -21.40 -5.80 -2.82
C MET A 425 -20.72 -4.48 -2.44
N SER A 426 -21.34 -3.71 -1.56
CA SER A 426 -20.74 -2.53 -0.94
C SER A 426 -20.85 -2.66 0.58
N THR A 427 -19.87 -2.15 1.31
CA THR A 427 -19.85 -2.20 2.77
C THR A 427 -19.55 -0.82 3.32
N PHE A 428 -20.21 -0.47 4.41
CA PHE A 428 -20.07 0.81 5.08
C PHE A 428 -19.81 0.56 6.56
N PHE A 429 -18.81 1.26 7.09
CA PHE A 429 -18.36 1.12 8.45
C PHE A 429 -18.57 2.44 9.19
N ASN A 430 -19.07 2.34 10.42
CA ASN A 430 -19.07 3.44 11.40
C ASN A 430 -20.34 4.29 11.31
N ASP A 431 -21.47 3.61 11.37
CA ASP A 431 -22.78 4.23 11.39
C ASP A 431 -23.38 4.20 12.82
N PRO A 432 -23.99 5.32 13.27
CA PRO A 432 -24.65 5.39 14.58
C PRO A 432 -25.85 4.45 14.80
N SER A 433 -26.46 3.88 13.75
CA SER A 433 -27.56 2.91 13.82
C SER A 433 -27.11 1.44 13.67
N GLY A 434 -25.86 1.20 13.24
CA GLY A 434 -25.25 -0.13 13.11
C GLY A 434 -23.77 -0.08 12.71
N ALA A 435 -22.86 -0.75 13.42
CA ALA A 435 -21.42 -0.59 13.13
C ALA A 435 -20.95 -1.11 11.75
N PHE A 436 -21.69 -2.03 11.14
CA PHE A 436 -21.46 -2.57 9.80
C PHE A 436 -22.77 -2.52 9.04
N LYS A 437 -22.73 -1.96 7.82
CA LYS A 437 -23.84 -1.90 6.88
C LYS A 437 -23.37 -2.43 5.53
N PHE A 438 -24.27 -2.98 4.73
CA PHE A 438 -23.94 -3.57 3.44
C PHE A 438 -25.06 -3.40 2.41
N ASP A 439 -24.68 -3.47 1.13
CA ASP A 439 -25.58 -3.44 -0.02
C ASP A 439 -25.17 -4.56 -0.98
N ILE A 440 -26.05 -5.54 -1.17
CA ILE A 440 -25.95 -6.59 -2.18
C ILE A 440 -26.91 -6.26 -3.33
N ALA A 441 -26.35 -6.17 -4.53
CA ALA A 441 -27.11 -5.84 -5.74
C ALA A 441 -26.67 -6.66 -6.94
N ALA A 442 -27.52 -6.68 -7.96
CA ALA A 442 -27.11 -6.99 -9.32
C ALA A 442 -26.86 -5.68 -10.08
N ALA A 443 -25.69 -5.53 -10.70
CA ALA A 443 -25.32 -4.38 -11.51
C ALA A 443 -25.27 -4.79 -12.99
N ALA A 444 -26.02 -4.10 -13.84
CA ALA A 444 -26.01 -4.27 -15.28
C ALA A 444 -25.30 -3.07 -15.94
N THR A 445 -24.14 -3.33 -16.54
CA THR A 445 -23.33 -2.37 -17.29
C THR A 445 -23.57 -2.54 -18.79
N TYR A 446 -23.78 -1.44 -19.49
CA TYR A 446 -23.91 -1.39 -20.93
C TYR A 446 -22.87 -0.45 -21.53
N ASP A 447 -21.97 -1.00 -22.34
CA ASP A 447 -20.90 -0.27 -23.01
C ASP A 447 -21.14 -0.27 -24.51
N ARG A 448 -21.25 0.92 -25.11
CA ARG A 448 -21.45 1.06 -26.55
C ARG A 448 -20.52 2.08 -27.13
N ARG A 449 -19.83 1.71 -28.20
CA ARG A 449 -19.09 2.67 -29.01
C ARG A 449 -20.08 3.52 -29.81
N LEU A 450 -20.04 4.83 -29.63
CA LEU A 450 -20.88 5.76 -30.38
C LEU A 450 -20.16 6.29 -31.62
N ALA A 451 -18.88 6.59 -31.46
CA ALA A 451 -18.01 7.07 -32.53
C ALA A 451 -16.57 6.66 -32.24
N GLU A 452 -15.63 7.16 -33.05
CA GLU A 452 -14.23 6.97 -32.76
C GLU A 452 -13.83 7.61 -31.43
N ARG A 453 -13.10 6.82 -30.61
CA ARG A 453 -12.67 7.16 -29.26
C ARG A 453 -13.79 7.68 -28.36
N THR A 454 -15.06 7.44 -28.72
CA THR A 454 -16.24 7.99 -28.04
C THR A 454 -17.17 6.85 -27.64
N PHE A 455 -17.39 6.70 -26.34
CA PHE A 455 -18.06 5.55 -25.74
C PHE A 455 -19.16 6.02 -24.82
N LEU A 456 -20.33 5.40 -24.98
CA LEU A 456 -21.40 5.39 -24.02
C LEU A 456 -21.11 4.30 -22.99
N ASN A 457 -21.16 4.66 -21.73
CA ASN A 457 -21.14 3.73 -20.61
C ASN A 457 -22.37 3.99 -19.74
N ALA A 458 -23.22 2.99 -19.56
CA ALA A 458 -24.37 3.05 -18.69
C ALA A 458 -24.28 1.95 -17.63
N GLU A 459 -24.75 2.23 -16.42
CA GLU A 459 -24.87 1.24 -15.36
C GLU A 459 -26.21 1.41 -14.65
N THR A 460 -26.93 0.31 -14.54
CA THR A 460 -28.12 0.21 -13.70
C THR A 460 -27.86 -0.78 -12.58
N ARG A 461 -28.43 -0.51 -11.41
CA ARG A 461 -28.27 -1.30 -10.19
C ARG A 461 -29.64 -1.72 -9.69
N LEU A 462 -29.80 -3.02 -9.45
CA LEU A 462 -30.95 -3.61 -8.76
C LEU A 462 -30.49 -4.08 -7.38
N THR A 463 -30.83 -3.32 -6.35
CA THR A 463 -30.59 -3.69 -4.96
C THR A 463 -31.46 -4.88 -4.57
N LEU A 464 -30.82 -5.97 -4.17
CA LEU A 464 -31.49 -7.20 -3.73
C LEU A 464 -31.74 -7.16 -2.23
N TYR A 465 -30.72 -6.76 -1.47
CA TYR A 465 -30.76 -6.63 -0.02
C TYR A 465 -29.76 -5.56 0.43
N GLU A 466 -30.19 -4.66 1.30
CA GLU A 466 -29.32 -3.67 1.96
C GLU A 466 -29.93 -3.25 3.30
N ASP A 467 -29.10 -2.77 4.22
CA ASP A 467 -29.49 -2.29 5.55
C ASP A 467 -29.03 -0.84 5.81
N ILE A 468 -28.61 -0.13 4.75
CA ILE A 468 -28.14 1.26 4.79
C ILE A 468 -29.33 2.22 4.84
N SER A 469 -30.46 1.89 4.20
CA SER A 469 -31.70 2.68 4.26
C SER A 469 -32.31 2.76 5.67
N ASP A 470 -32.02 1.76 6.52
CA ASP A 470 -32.42 1.71 7.93
C ASP A 470 -31.73 2.76 8.81
N VAL A 471 -30.74 3.47 8.29
CA VAL A 471 -30.07 4.56 9.02
C VAL A 471 -31.05 5.70 9.22
N THR A 472 -31.52 5.90 10.44
CA THR A 472 -32.51 6.95 10.77
C THR A 472 -31.89 8.27 11.22
N GLN A 473 -30.60 8.28 11.53
CA GLN A 473 -29.92 9.46 12.05
C GLN A 473 -29.48 10.38 10.90
N PRO A 474 -29.81 11.68 10.91
CA PRO A 474 -29.36 12.59 9.88
C PRO A 474 -27.83 12.78 9.95
N SER A 475 -27.23 13.17 8.82
CA SER A 475 -25.83 13.58 8.79
C SER A 475 -25.58 14.69 9.81
N ASN A 476 -24.48 14.57 10.55
CA ASN A 476 -23.99 15.61 11.45
C ASN A 476 -22.83 16.41 10.85
N SER A 477 -22.45 16.19 9.59
CA SER A 477 -21.43 17.04 8.96
C SER A 477 -21.97 18.45 8.77
N LEU A 478 -21.13 19.45 9.01
CA LEU A 478 -21.48 20.87 8.81
C LEU A 478 -21.08 21.39 7.41
N LEU A 479 -20.40 20.55 6.64
CA LEU A 479 -20.01 20.84 5.26
C LEU A 479 -21.19 20.57 4.33
N PRO A 480 -21.17 21.03 3.07
CA PRO A 480 -22.13 20.56 2.08
C PRO A 480 -22.14 19.02 2.03
N HIS A 481 -23.31 18.41 2.14
CA HIS A 481 -23.45 16.96 2.14
C HIS A 481 -23.18 16.42 0.74
N VAL A 482 -22.00 15.85 0.54
CA VAL A 482 -21.55 15.31 -0.75
C VAL A 482 -21.44 13.78 -0.74
N ARG A 483 -21.33 13.16 0.45
CA ARG A 483 -21.30 11.71 0.68
C ARG A 483 -22.21 11.27 1.81
N THR A 484 -22.45 12.13 2.79
CA THR A 484 -23.14 11.75 4.03
C THR A 484 -24.63 11.40 3.87
N ASP A 485 -25.28 11.92 2.83
CA ASP A 485 -26.69 11.61 2.53
C ASP A 485 -26.90 10.24 1.84
N VAL A 486 -25.91 9.32 1.82
CA VAL A 486 -26.04 8.01 1.11
C VAL A 486 -27.27 7.22 1.54
N ALA A 487 -27.69 7.29 2.82
CA ALA A 487 -28.91 6.64 3.29
C ALA A 487 -30.17 7.15 2.58
N GLU A 488 -30.27 8.46 2.31
CA GLU A 488 -31.38 9.06 1.57
C GLU A 488 -31.44 8.55 0.14
N TYR A 489 -30.27 8.40 -0.51
CA TYR A 489 -30.23 7.74 -1.80
C TYR A 489 -30.77 6.31 -1.66
N LYS A 490 -30.31 5.50 -0.69
CA LYS A 490 -30.74 4.09 -0.57
C LYS A 490 -32.23 3.88 -0.27
N ARG A 491 -32.91 4.81 0.40
CA ARG A 491 -34.36 4.72 0.70
C ARG A 491 -35.27 4.77 -0.53
N GLY A 492 -34.77 5.25 -1.66
CA GLY A 492 -35.52 5.31 -2.90
C GLY A 492 -35.82 3.96 -3.56
N GLY A 493 -36.23 3.97 -4.82
CA GLY A 493 -36.49 2.75 -5.60
C GLY A 493 -35.30 1.79 -5.66
N ARG A 494 -35.56 0.47 -5.55
CA ARG A 494 -34.51 -0.57 -5.60
C ARG A 494 -33.79 -0.70 -6.95
N PHE A 495 -34.40 -0.22 -8.03
CA PHE A 495 -33.81 -0.23 -9.38
C PHE A 495 -33.44 1.18 -9.81
N LYS A 496 -32.16 1.40 -10.11
CA LYS A 496 -31.62 2.75 -10.34
C LYS A 496 -30.63 2.81 -11.48
N LEU A 497 -30.56 3.98 -12.11
CA LEU A 497 -29.48 4.38 -13.00
C LEU A 497 -28.33 5.01 -12.20
N THR A 498 -27.26 4.26 -11.95
CA THR A 498 -26.08 4.73 -11.20
C THR A 498 -25.12 5.50 -12.08
N ARG A 499 -25.05 5.17 -13.38
CA ARG A 499 -24.13 5.79 -14.34
C ARG A 499 -24.74 5.89 -15.73
N LEU A 500 -24.51 7.01 -16.41
CA LEU A 500 -24.83 7.20 -17.83
C LEU A 500 -23.91 8.28 -18.40
N LEU A 501 -22.86 7.86 -19.09
CA LEU A 501 -21.72 8.71 -19.46
C LEU A 501 -21.36 8.56 -20.91
N VAL A 502 -21.06 9.69 -21.54
CA VAL A 502 -20.33 9.70 -22.80
C VAL A 502 -18.90 10.13 -22.51
N ASN A 503 -17.95 9.24 -22.78
CA ASN A 503 -16.52 9.48 -22.63
C ASN A 503 -15.89 9.62 -24.02
N ARG A 504 -15.08 10.65 -24.23
CA ARG A 504 -14.25 10.82 -25.41
C ARG A 504 -12.78 10.90 -25.04
N PHE A 505 -11.96 10.04 -25.65
CA PHE A 505 -10.55 9.91 -25.36
C PHE A 505 -9.67 10.53 -26.46
N TYR A 506 -8.51 11.02 -26.07
CA TYR A 506 -7.58 11.72 -26.94
C TYR A 506 -6.14 11.34 -26.59
N GLN A 507 -5.27 11.35 -27.60
CA GLN A 507 -3.82 11.28 -27.42
C GLN A 507 -3.20 12.39 -28.27
N PRO A 508 -3.11 13.64 -27.78
CA PRO A 508 -2.67 14.78 -28.59
C PRO A 508 -1.21 14.68 -29.04
N ARG A 509 -0.38 14.02 -28.23
CA ARG A 509 1.04 13.76 -28.47
C ARG A 509 1.39 12.42 -27.86
N GLU A 510 2.52 11.86 -28.30
CA GLU A 510 3.13 10.73 -27.59
C GLU A 510 3.22 11.05 -26.09
N ARG A 511 2.87 10.07 -25.24
CA ARG A 511 2.91 10.19 -23.77
C ARG A 511 1.92 11.19 -23.12
N VAL A 512 1.07 11.85 -23.92
CA VAL A 512 0.05 12.78 -23.42
C VAL A 512 -1.33 12.23 -23.76
N TYR A 513 -2.14 11.98 -22.74
CA TYR A 513 -3.46 11.38 -22.84
C TYR A 513 -4.51 12.35 -22.30
N GLY A 514 -5.69 12.35 -22.93
CA GLY A 514 -6.80 13.23 -22.56
C GLY A 514 -8.13 12.48 -22.55
N ARG A 515 -9.03 12.92 -21.67
CA ARG A 515 -10.42 12.45 -21.58
C ARG A 515 -11.33 13.65 -21.41
N LEU A 516 -12.46 13.63 -22.12
CA LEU A 516 -13.62 14.47 -21.84
C LEU A 516 -14.81 13.57 -21.54
N SER A 517 -15.61 13.93 -20.54
CA SER A 517 -16.78 13.16 -20.12
C SER A 517 -17.96 14.06 -19.80
N ALA A 518 -19.16 13.59 -20.12
CA ALA A 518 -20.41 14.25 -19.78
C ALA A 518 -21.50 13.24 -19.43
N GLY A 519 -22.35 13.58 -18.45
CA GLY A 519 -23.52 12.79 -18.07
C GLY A 519 -23.61 12.54 -16.57
N ILE A 520 -24.14 11.38 -16.19
CA ILE A 520 -24.30 10.93 -14.81
C ILE A 520 -23.05 10.13 -14.40
N TYR A 521 -22.21 10.72 -13.56
CA TYR A 521 -20.93 10.14 -13.14
C TYR A 521 -21.14 8.99 -12.15
N GLU A 522 -22.01 9.22 -11.16
CA GLU A 522 -22.26 8.31 -10.05
C GLU A 522 -23.67 8.53 -9.47
N GLU A 523 -24.05 7.76 -8.43
CA GLU A 523 -25.38 7.86 -7.78
C GLU A 523 -25.66 9.28 -7.27
N MET A 524 -24.64 10.00 -6.81
CA MET A 524 -24.77 11.32 -6.17
C MET A 524 -24.50 12.51 -7.10
N PHE A 525 -23.78 12.33 -8.21
CA PHE A 525 -23.32 13.44 -9.06
C PHE A 525 -23.46 13.13 -10.55
N GLY A 526 -23.89 14.15 -11.30
CA GLY A 526 -23.74 14.22 -12.76
C GLY A 526 -23.05 15.54 -13.13
N GLY A 527 -22.44 15.60 -14.30
CA GLY A 527 -21.66 16.76 -14.70
C GLY A 527 -20.96 16.62 -16.03
N VAL A 528 -20.02 17.53 -16.26
CA VAL A 528 -19.09 17.53 -17.39
C VAL A 528 -17.69 17.85 -16.89
N GLY A 529 -16.69 17.22 -17.47
CA GLY A 529 -15.32 17.43 -17.06
C GLY A 529 -14.33 16.69 -17.94
N GLY A 530 -13.07 16.80 -17.57
CA GLY A 530 -12.00 16.18 -18.32
C GLY A 530 -10.74 15.98 -17.49
N GLN A 531 -9.88 15.13 -18.03
CA GLN A 531 -8.58 14.80 -17.45
C GLN A 531 -7.51 14.87 -18.52
N MET A 532 -6.33 15.35 -18.15
CA MET A 532 -5.14 15.31 -18.98
C MET A 532 -4.00 14.68 -18.18
N LEU A 533 -3.36 13.66 -18.74
CA LEU A 533 -2.31 12.88 -18.12
C LEU A 533 -1.04 12.94 -18.97
N TYR A 534 0.10 13.14 -18.33
CA TYR A 534 1.42 13.00 -18.92
C TYR A 534 2.20 11.86 -18.25
N LEU A 535 2.74 10.96 -19.09
CA LEU A 535 3.52 9.79 -18.69
C LEU A 535 4.95 9.88 -19.26
N PRO A 536 5.98 10.17 -18.46
CA PRO A 536 7.37 10.24 -18.88
C PRO A 536 7.92 8.90 -19.41
N GLY A 537 9.09 9.01 -20.08
CA GLY A 537 9.74 7.91 -20.76
C GLY A 537 10.24 6.77 -19.86
N ASP A 538 10.54 7.03 -18.59
CA ASP A 538 11.04 6.04 -17.63
C ASP A 538 9.92 5.27 -16.90
N GLY A 539 8.67 5.69 -17.12
CA GLY A 539 7.50 5.14 -16.46
C GLY A 539 7.47 5.30 -14.94
N ARG A 540 8.37 6.09 -14.32
CA ARG A 540 8.50 6.17 -12.85
C ARG A 540 7.55 7.14 -12.20
N TRP A 541 7.08 8.15 -12.93
CA TRP A 541 6.13 9.11 -12.40
C TRP A 541 5.06 9.43 -13.43
N GLY A 542 4.01 10.13 -13.01
CA GLY A 542 2.95 10.60 -13.89
C GLY A 542 2.28 11.81 -13.27
N VAL A 543 1.92 12.78 -14.10
CA VAL A 543 1.21 13.99 -13.65
C VAL A 543 -0.10 14.09 -14.40
N ASP A 544 -1.18 14.36 -13.67
CA ASP A 544 -2.49 14.60 -14.25
C ASP A 544 -3.16 15.84 -13.67
N ILE A 545 -4.07 16.42 -14.46
CA ILE A 545 -5.02 17.43 -14.02
C ILE A 545 -6.40 16.91 -14.37
N ASP A 546 -7.28 16.84 -13.38
CA ASP A 546 -8.69 16.43 -13.51
C ASP A 546 -9.59 17.59 -13.04
N ALA A 547 -10.47 18.05 -13.92
CA ALA A 547 -11.37 19.17 -13.65
C ALA A 547 -12.80 18.83 -14.07
N ASN A 548 -13.75 18.99 -13.15
CA ASN A 548 -15.16 18.67 -13.39
C ASN A 548 -16.07 19.76 -12.80
N TRP A 549 -17.06 20.17 -13.59
CA TRP A 549 -18.25 20.82 -13.07
C TRP A 549 -19.31 19.76 -12.81
N VAL A 550 -19.78 19.66 -11.57
CA VAL A 550 -20.73 18.63 -11.13
C VAL A 550 -21.89 19.23 -10.37
N LYS A 551 -23.05 18.60 -10.53
CA LYS A 551 -24.30 18.93 -9.85
C LYS A 551 -24.83 17.70 -9.12
N GLN A 552 -25.28 17.90 -7.89
CA GLN A 552 -25.77 16.82 -7.05
C GLN A 552 -27.11 16.29 -7.58
N ARG A 553 -27.29 14.97 -7.58
CA ARG A 553 -28.49 14.29 -8.06
C ARG A 553 -29.59 14.29 -7.01
N ALA A 554 -30.84 14.17 -7.46
CA ALA A 554 -31.98 13.94 -6.57
C ALA A 554 -31.97 12.48 -6.06
N PHE A 555 -32.52 12.24 -4.86
CA PHE A 555 -32.43 10.93 -4.19
C PHE A 555 -33.20 9.81 -4.91
N ASP A 556 -34.35 10.12 -5.51
CA ASP A 556 -35.31 9.12 -6.00
C ASP A 556 -35.58 9.20 -7.52
N ASN A 557 -34.81 10.01 -8.26
CA ASN A 557 -35.04 10.26 -9.69
C ASN A 557 -33.85 9.86 -10.55
N TRP A 558 -34.12 9.30 -11.74
CA TRP A 558 -33.06 8.89 -12.68
C TRP A 558 -32.23 10.07 -13.19
N PHE A 559 -32.87 11.20 -13.51
CA PHE A 559 -32.23 12.37 -14.13
C PHE A 559 -32.41 13.68 -13.35
N GLY A 560 -33.01 13.63 -12.15
CA GLY A 560 -33.24 14.80 -11.33
C GLY A 560 -31.96 15.33 -10.67
N PHE A 561 -31.89 16.64 -10.46
CA PHE A 561 -30.78 17.31 -9.79
C PHE A 561 -31.26 18.21 -8.65
N ARG A 562 -30.44 18.34 -7.61
CA ARG A 562 -30.58 19.30 -6.52
C ARG A 562 -29.87 20.60 -6.88
N ASP A 563 -30.10 21.67 -6.12
CA ASP A 563 -29.51 22.99 -6.40
C ASP A 563 -27.99 23.05 -6.16
N TYR A 564 -27.44 22.11 -5.38
CA TYR A 564 -26.02 22.07 -5.11
C TYR A 564 -25.20 21.72 -6.36
N SER A 565 -24.27 22.60 -6.71
CA SER A 565 -23.25 22.37 -7.73
C SER A 565 -21.89 22.87 -7.26
N THR A 566 -20.83 22.31 -7.84
CA THR A 566 -19.44 22.68 -7.55
C THR A 566 -18.53 22.43 -8.74
N VAL A 567 -17.35 23.04 -8.72
CA VAL A 567 -16.24 22.72 -9.62
C VAL A 567 -15.15 22.10 -8.79
N THR A 568 -14.75 20.87 -9.14
CA THR A 568 -13.56 20.21 -8.63
C THR A 568 -12.43 20.40 -9.62
N ALA A 569 -11.23 20.69 -9.13
CA ALA A 569 -10.03 20.78 -9.96
C ALA A 569 -8.86 20.26 -9.14
N ILE A 570 -8.27 19.14 -9.56
CA ILE A 570 -7.24 18.41 -8.83
C ILE A 570 -6.06 18.18 -9.76
N GLY A 571 -4.88 18.64 -9.34
CA GLY A 571 -3.61 18.24 -9.94
C GLY A 571 -2.99 17.11 -9.12
N SER A 572 -2.53 16.05 -9.79
CA SER A 572 -1.97 14.87 -9.14
C SER A 572 -0.55 14.60 -9.63
N LEU A 573 0.34 14.27 -8.69
CA LEU A 573 1.67 13.73 -8.96
C LEU A 573 1.72 12.31 -8.39
N ASN A 574 1.96 11.34 -9.25
CA ASN A 574 2.13 9.94 -8.90
C ASN A 574 3.61 9.58 -9.09
N TYR A 575 4.27 9.04 -8.07
CA TYR A 575 5.69 8.68 -8.12
C TYR A 575 5.89 7.26 -7.61
N ARG A 576 6.50 6.43 -8.45
CA ARG A 576 6.83 5.04 -8.16
C ARG A 576 8.16 4.98 -7.43
N LEU A 577 8.09 4.38 -6.25
CA LEU A 577 9.18 4.06 -5.35
C LEU A 577 9.54 2.57 -5.50
N ALA A 578 10.57 2.13 -4.79
CA ALA A 578 11.01 0.75 -4.73
C ALA A 578 9.93 -0.18 -4.16
N GLN A 579 10.14 -1.49 -4.33
CA GLN A 579 9.29 -2.55 -3.76
C GLN A 579 7.80 -2.43 -4.14
N GLY A 580 7.52 -1.87 -5.33
CA GLY A 580 6.16 -1.69 -5.84
C GLY A 580 5.36 -0.60 -5.13
N VAL A 581 6.01 0.27 -4.36
CA VAL A 581 5.34 1.39 -3.67
C VAL A 581 5.10 2.54 -4.64
N THR A 582 3.94 3.17 -4.56
CA THR A 582 3.61 4.40 -5.28
C THR A 582 3.09 5.43 -4.28
N GLY A 583 3.72 6.60 -4.26
CA GLY A 583 3.26 7.77 -3.53
C GLY A 583 2.53 8.72 -4.47
N THR A 584 1.32 9.13 -4.10
CA THR A 584 0.50 10.06 -4.87
C THR A 584 0.16 11.28 -4.03
N LEU A 585 0.44 12.47 -4.58
CA LEU A 585 0.03 13.76 -4.02
C LEU A 585 -1.02 14.38 -4.92
N ARG A 586 -2.18 14.71 -4.38
CA ARG A 586 -3.28 15.38 -5.08
C ARG A 586 -3.56 16.71 -4.43
N VAL A 587 -3.54 17.80 -5.21
CA VAL A 587 -3.68 19.17 -4.72
C VAL A 587 -4.81 19.84 -5.48
N GLY A 588 -5.75 20.46 -4.77
CA GLY A 588 -6.82 21.20 -5.43
C GLY A 588 -8.08 21.36 -4.60
N ARG A 589 -9.20 21.52 -5.32
CA ARG A 589 -10.53 21.73 -4.75
C ARG A 589 -11.38 20.47 -4.81
N PHE A 590 -11.92 20.08 -3.67
CA PHE A 590 -12.73 18.89 -3.43
C PHE A 590 -14.25 19.18 -3.53
N LEU A 591 -15.07 18.13 -3.46
CA LEU A 591 -16.52 18.19 -3.66
C LEU A 591 -17.25 19.13 -2.71
N ALA A 592 -16.84 19.18 -1.44
CA ALA A 592 -17.44 20.04 -0.42
C ALA A 592 -16.96 21.51 -0.50
N LYS A 593 -16.31 21.88 -1.62
CA LYS A 593 -15.72 23.19 -1.91
C LYS A 593 -14.50 23.54 -1.06
N ASP A 594 -13.99 22.59 -0.29
CA ASP A 594 -12.76 22.71 0.45
C ASP A 594 -11.54 22.52 -0.46
N GLU A 595 -10.45 23.21 -0.11
CA GLU A 595 -9.19 23.20 -0.84
C GLU A 595 -8.11 22.59 0.05
N GLY A 596 -7.27 21.74 -0.54
CA GLY A 596 -6.25 21.06 0.24
C GLY A 596 -5.38 20.11 -0.54
N VAL A 597 -4.74 19.23 0.21
CA VAL A 597 -3.82 18.21 -0.30
C VAL A 597 -4.23 16.85 0.24
N ARG A 598 -4.32 15.86 -0.64
CA ARG A 598 -4.40 14.45 -0.29
C ARG A 598 -3.07 13.78 -0.58
N ALA A 599 -2.53 13.11 0.41
CA ALA A 599 -1.41 12.20 0.25
C ALA A 599 -1.94 10.76 0.29
N GLU A 600 -1.51 9.95 -0.67
CA GLU A 600 -1.84 8.54 -0.79
C GLU A 600 -0.54 7.75 -0.97
N VAL A 601 -0.46 6.59 -0.32
CA VAL A 601 0.64 5.64 -0.50
C VAL A 601 0.02 4.27 -0.70
N LYS A 602 0.43 3.56 -1.75
CA LYS A 602 0.02 2.18 -2.03
C LYS A 602 1.22 1.31 -2.36
N ARG A 603 1.18 0.03 -1.98
CA ARG A 603 2.11 -1.00 -2.45
C ARG A 603 1.36 -1.95 -3.38
N ARG A 604 1.90 -2.16 -4.58
CA ARG A 604 1.48 -3.20 -5.52
C ARG A 604 2.39 -4.42 -5.37
N PHE A 605 1.80 -5.56 -5.06
CA PHE A 605 2.49 -6.84 -4.96
C PHE A 605 2.64 -7.49 -6.35
N PRO A 606 3.55 -8.45 -6.54
CA PRO A 606 3.66 -9.22 -7.79
C PRO A 606 2.37 -9.91 -8.26
N SER A 607 1.48 -10.32 -7.35
CA SER A 607 0.11 -10.79 -7.68
C SER A 607 -0.78 -9.73 -8.31
N GLY A 608 -0.38 -8.46 -8.29
CA GLY A 608 -1.20 -7.32 -8.72
C GLY A 608 -2.15 -6.80 -7.65
N PHE A 609 -2.23 -7.44 -6.48
CA PHE A 609 -2.91 -6.87 -5.32
C PHE A 609 -2.29 -5.52 -4.97
N GLU A 610 -3.14 -4.55 -4.62
CA GLU A 610 -2.71 -3.27 -4.09
C GLU A 610 -3.24 -3.10 -2.67
N VAL A 611 -2.39 -2.63 -1.77
CA VAL A 611 -2.78 -2.21 -0.42
C VAL A 611 -2.30 -0.78 -0.23
N GLY A 612 -3.18 0.12 0.19
CA GLY A 612 -2.84 1.52 0.34
C GLY A 612 -3.61 2.23 1.43
N MET A 613 -3.19 3.46 1.67
CA MET A 613 -3.79 4.38 2.62
C MET A 613 -3.73 5.80 2.08
N TRP A 614 -4.66 6.65 2.53
CA TRP A 614 -4.64 8.06 2.23
C TRP A 614 -4.94 8.91 3.46
N TYR A 615 -4.48 10.14 3.40
CA TYR A 615 -4.79 11.19 4.36
C TYR A 615 -4.96 12.52 3.63
N THR A 616 -6.03 13.24 3.95
CA THR A 616 -6.41 14.49 3.29
C THR A 616 -6.43 15.63 4.29
N PHE A 617 -5.61 16.64 4.03
CA PHE A 617 -5.60 17.89 4.78
C PHE A 617 -6.21 19.01 3.94
N THR A 618 -7.32 19.58 4.40
CA THR A 618 -8.01 20.67 3.69
C THR A 618 -8.36 21.81 4.64
N ASN A 619 -8.85 22.92 4.08
CA ASN A 619 -9.42 24.02 4.84
C ASN A 619 -10.87 23.75 5.32
N GLY A 620 -11.44 22.57 5.04
CA GLY A 620 -12.77 22.15 5.49
C GLY A 620 -12.79 21.95 7.01
N LYS A 621 -13.81 22.52 7.68
CA LYS A 621 -13.95 22.50 9.14
C LYS A 621 -15.05 21.53 9.58
N ASP A 622 -14.79 20.23 9.50
CA ASP A 622 -15.70 19.20 10.04
C ASP A 622 -15.44 19.01 11.54
N ILE A 623 -16.13 19.81 12.37
CA ILE A 623 -15.90 19.91 13.82
C ILE A 623 -16.83 19.03 14.66
N THR A 624 -17.62 18.16 14.03
CA THR A 624 -18.52 17.24 14.74
C THR A 624 -17.91 15.87 14.81
N SER A 625 -18.26 15.09 15.86
CA SER A 625 -17.69 13.76 16.10
C SER A 625 -17.69 12.92 14.82
N PRO A 626 -16.54 12.38 14.38
CA PRO A 626 -15.31 12.18 15.18
C PRO A 626 -14.34 13.39 15.25
N GLY A 627 -14.65 14.52 14.63
CA GLY A 627 -13.95 15.79 14.81
C GLY A 627 -14.42 16.58 16.04
N SER A 628 -13.71 17.67 16.34
CA SER A 628 -14.08 18.63 17.39
C SER A 628 -13.70 20.07 16.97
N PRO A 629 -14.19 21.12 17.65
CA PRO A 629 -13.79 22.50 17.36
C PRO A 629 -12.28 22.74 17.43
N ASP A 630 -11.60 22.09 18.37
CA ASP A 630 -10.15 22.21 18.55
C ASP A 630 -9.35 21.31 17.61
N ASN A 631 -9.96 20.22 17.12
CA ASN A 631 -9.35 19.26 16.21
C ASN A 631 -10.36 18.78 15.15
N PRO A 632 -10.55 19.55 14.07
CA PRO A 632 -11.45 19.16 12.99
C PRO A 632 -11.05 17.81 12.39
N TYR A 633 -12.05 17.05 11.92
CA TYR A 633 -11.81 15.79 11.25
C TYR A 633 -11.10 16.01 9.90
N HIS A 634 -10.15 15.14 9.62
CA HIS A 634 -9.44 15.05 8.34
C HIS A 634 -9.73 13.69 7.70
N ASP A 635 -10.08 13.71 6.42
CA ASP A 635 -10.38 12.50 5.67
C ASP A 635 -9.16 11.58 5.62
N LYS A 636 -9.39 10.30 5.92
CA LYS A 636 -8.35 9.28 6.02
C LYS A 636 -8.98 7.92 5.85
N GLY A 637 -8.23 7.00 5.26
CA GLY A 637 -8.69 5.64 5.09
C GLY A 637 -7.60 4.71 4.58
N ILE A 638 -7.93 3.43 4.56
CA ILE A 638 -7.13 2.38 3.94
C ILE A 638 -7.96 1.68 2.86
N PHE A 639 -7.29 1.09 1.88
CA PHE A 639 -7.94 0.32 0.83
C PHE A 639 -7.10 -0.88 0.40
N MET A 640 -7.79 -1.82 -0.22
CA MET A 640 -7.22 -2.96 -0.92
C MET A 640 -7.90 -3.11 -2.28
N ALA A 641 -7.10 -3.28 -3.34
CA ALA A 641 -7.58 -3.69 -4.65
C ALA A 641 -7.07 -5.10 -4.94
N MET A 642 -7.98 -6.00 -5.27
CA MET A 642 -7.77 -7.44 -5.39
C MET A 642 -8.05 -7.83 -6.85
N PRO A 643 -7.03 -8.05 -7.69
CA PRO A 643 -7.25 -8.55 -9.02
C PRO A 643 -7.73 -10.00 -8.94
N LEU A 644 -8.80 -10.30 -9.67
CA LEU A 644 -9.46 -11.61 -9.57
C LEU A 644 -8.76 -12.67 -10.43
N ASP A 645 -7.85 -12.29 -11.32
CA ASP A 645 -7.07 -13.26 -12.10
C ASP A 645 -6.31 -14.20 -11.16
N THR A 646 -5.59 -13.72 -10.16
CA THR A 646 -4.81 -14.61 -9.29
C THR A 646 -5.66 -15.57 -8.43
N MET A 647 -6.97 -15.31 -8.33
CA MET A 647 -7.94 -16.10 -7.56
C MET A 647 -8.77 -17.07 -8.42
N LEU A 648 -8.61 -17.05 -9.74
CA LEU A 648 -9.41 -17.83 -10.68
C LEU A 648 -8.53 -18.69 -11.60
N THR A 649 -9.11 -19.81 -12.06
CA THR A 649 -8.48 -20.77 -12.99
C THR A 649 -8.33 -20.23 -14.42
N ARG A 650 -8.74 -18.99 -14.67
CA ARG A 650 -8.73 -18.27 -15.95
C ARG A 650 -8.36 -16.81 -15.74
N ASP A 651 -7.81 -16.16 -16.76
CA ASP A 651 -7.47 -14.75 -16.74
C ASP A 651 -8.72 -13.87 -16.81
N THR A 652 -8.63 -12.75 -16.12
CA THR A 652 -9.65 -11.72 -16.10
C THR A 652 -9.01 -10.38 -15.81
N GLN A 653 -9.56 -9.33 -16.39
CA GLN A 653 -9.19 -7.95 -16.05
C GLN A 653 -9.99 -7.42 -14.85
N ALA A 654 -10.89 -8.23 -14.26
CA ALA A 654 -11.72 -7.83 -13.15
C ALA A 654 -10.92 -7.62 -11.85
N THR A 655 -11.24 -6.53 -11.15
CA THR A 655 -10.69 -6.21 -9.83
C THR A 655 -11.83 -6.04 -8.83
N ALA A 656 -11.64 -6.54 -7.61
CA ALA A 656 -12.51 -6.29 -6.47
C ALA A 656 -11.83 -5.28 -5.54
N GLY A 657 -12.55 -4.25 -5.12
CA GLY A 657 -12.04 -3.21 -4.23
C GLY A 657 -12.69 -3.27 -2.85
N PHE A 658 -11.93 -2.94 -1.82
CA PHE A 658 -12.42 -2.74 -0.46
C PHE A 658 -11.75 -1.51 0.14
N ALA A 659 -12.50 -0.66 0.83
CA ALA A 659 -11.98 0.53 1.50
C ALA A 659 -12.60 0.69 2.89
N LEU A 660 -11.79 1.12 3.85
CA LEU A 660 -12.19 1.46 5.21
C LEU A 660 -11.93 2.94 5.44
N ALA A 661 -13.01 3.72 5.46
CA ALA A 661 -13.04 5.12 5.85
C ALA A 661 -14.39 5.46 6.48
N PRO A 662 -14.45 6.46 7.39
CA PRO A 662 -15.73 6.99 7.86
C PRO A 662 -16.56 7.53 6.69
N TRP A 663 -17.71 6.92 6.41
CA TRP A 663 -18.62 7.38 5.36
C TRP A 663 -19.52 8.55 5.80
N THR A 664 -19.48 8.90 7.08
CA THR A 664 -20.26 9.99 7.69
C THR A 664 -19.60 11.37 7.53
N ARG A 665 -18.60 11.52 6.65
CA ARG A 665 -17.80 12.75 6.49
C ARG A 665 -17.74 13.22 5.05
N ASP A 666 -17.78 14.54 4.88
CA ASP A 666 -17.80 15.22 3.58
C ASP A 666 -16.49 15.95 3.22
N VAL A 667 -15.60 16.13 4.20
CA VAL A 667 -14.31 16.82 4.01
C VAL A 667 -13.41 16.06 3.05
N GLY A 668 -12.74 16.77 2.13
CA GLY A 668 -11.72 16.20 1.25
C GLY A 668 -12.23 15.17 0.25
N GLN A 669 -13.54 15.06 0.03
CA GLN A 669 -14.14 14.04 -0.85
C GLN A 669 -13.93 14.36 -2.33
N MET A 670 -13.58 13.35 -3.12
CA MET A 670 -13.41 13.46 -4.58
C MET A 670 -14.64 12.89 -5.31
N VAL A 671 -14.95 13.44 -6.48
CA VAL A 671 -15.93 12.82 -7.39
C VAL A 671 -15.36 11.52 -7.94
N ALA A 672 -16.20 10.51 -8.13
CA ALA A 672 -15.77 9.29 -8.82
C ALA A 672 -15.49 9.63 -10.30
N SER A 673 -14.23 9.51 -10.73
CA SER A 673 -13.85 9.78 -12.12
C SER A 673 -14.42 8.69 -13.05
N PRO A 674 -15.16 9.06 -14.11
CA PRO A 674 -15.76 8.16 -15.11
C PRO A 674 -14.84 7.13 -15.75
N ALA A 675 -13.55 7.45 -15.83
CA ALA A 675 -12.47 6.68 -16.42
C ALA A 675 -11.15 7.40 -16.09
N ASP A 676 -10.58 7.12 -14.92
CA ASP A 676 -9.32 7.73 -14.49
C ASP A 676 -8.16 7.28 -15.40
N LEU A 677 -7.58 8.22 -16.15
CA LEU A 677 -6.52 7.94 -17.11
C LEU A 677 -5.29 7.34 -16.44
N TYR A 678 -4.93 7.81 -15.24
CA TYR A 678 -3.77 7.25 -14.54
C TYR A 678 -4.05 5.81 -14.11
N GLY A 679 -5.17 5.56 -13.43
CA GLY A 679 -5.58 4.22 -13.03
C GLY A 679 -5.70 3.22 -14.19
N MET A 680 -6.15 3.68 -15.37
CA MET A 680 -6.20 2.84 -16.58
C MET A 680 -4.80 2.49 -17.11
N LEU A 681 -3.91 3.49 -17.24
CA LEU A 681 -2.63 3.31 -17.94
C LEU A 681 -1.49 2.86 -17.01
N GLU A 682 -1.62 3.00 -15.69
CA GLU A 682 -0.57 2.67 -14.73
C GLU A 682 -0.08 1.22 -14.87
N ARG A 683 -0.98 0.24 -14.85
CA ARG A 683 -0.62 -1.19 -14.92
C ARG A 683 0.16 -1.54 -16.20
N PRO A 684 -0.32 -1.23 -17.41
CA PRO A 684 0.43 -1.56 -18.61
C PRO A 684 1.72 -0.73 -18.77
N VAL A 685 1.78 0.51 -18.27
CA VAL A 685 3.05 1.28 -18.18
C VAL A 685 4.04 0.58 -17.25
N VAL A 686 3.61 0.10 -16.08
CA VAL A 686 4.47 -0.69 -15.19
C VAL A 686 5.00 -1.91 -15.93
N GLN A 687 4.14 -2.66 -16.62
CA GLN A 687 4.52 -3.87 -17.35
C GLN A 687 5.51 -3.58 -18.49
N MET A 688 5.32 -2.47 -19.22
CA MET A 688 6.23 -2.00 -20.27
C MET A 688 7.66 -1.76 -19.74
N HIS A 689 7.77 -1.23 -18.52
CA HIS A 689 9.06 -0.88 -17.88
C HIS A 689 9.58 -1.94 -16.90
N THR A 690 8.89 -3.08 -16.75
CA THR A 690 9.33 -4.16 -15.87
C THR A 690 10.30 -5.06 -16.61
N ALA A 691 11.52 -5.17 -16.09
CA ALA A 691 12.63 -5.89 -16.75
C ALA A 691 12.88 -5.38 -18.18
N ASP A 692 12.59 -6.18 -19.19
CA ASP A 692 12.74 -5.86 -20.62
C ASP A 692 11.37 -5.59 -21.32
N GLY A 693 10.27 -5.52 -20.57
CA GLY A 693 8.92 -5.33 -21.11
C GLY A 693 8.27 -6.57 -21.75
N LEU A 694 8.92 -7.75 -21.67
CA LEU A 694 8.49 -9.02 -22.26
C LEU A 694 8.13 -10.10 -21.21
N VAL A 695 7.83 -9.68 -19.97
CA VAL A 695 7.42 -10.60 -18.89
C VAL A 695 6.19 -11.41 -19.30
N ARG A 696 6.30 -12.75 -19.30
CA ARG A 696 5.26 -13.71 -19.75
C ARG A 696 4.86 -13.62 -21.24
N PHE A 697 5.69 -12.99 -22.08
CA PHE A 697 5.39 -12.78 -23.49
C PHE A 697 5.00 -14.09 -24.23
N GLY A 698 5.73 -15.19 -24.03
CA GLY A 698 5.53 -16.45 -24.75
C GLY A 698 4.51 -17.45 -24.20
N ASP A 699 3.76 -17.12 -23.15
CA ASP A 699 3.09 -18.11 -22.26
C ASP A 699 4.10 -19.09 -21.63
N ARG A 700 5.31 -18.61 -21.32
CA ARG A 700 6.41 -19.39 -20.71
C ARG A 700 6.86 -18.72 -19.42
N ASP A 701 7.33 -19.51 -18.47
CA ASP A 701 8.00 -19.03 -17.27
C ASP A 701 9.50 -18.92 -17.56
N ASP A 702 9.88 -17.84 -18.27
CA ASP A 702 11.24 -17.56 -18.73
C ASP A 702 11.77 -16.22 -18.21
N ASP A 703 11.22 -15.78 -17.07
CA ASP A 703 11.68 -14.60 -16.37
C ASP A 703 13.10 -14.83 -15.83
N TYR A 704 14.05 -14.05 -16.34
CA TYR A 704 15.42 -14.00 -15.83
C TYR A 704 15.60 -12.71 -15.04
N SER A 705 16.41 -12.77 -13.98
CA SER A 705 16.87 -11.56 -13.30
C SER A 705 17.84 -10.82 -14.21
N LEU A 706 17.56 -9.56 -14.53
CA LEU A 706 18.57 -8.71 -15.16
C LEU A 706 19.80 -8.60 -14.23
N PRO A 707 21.02 -8.66 -14.76
CA PRO A 707 22.23 -8.45 -13.96
C PRO A 707 22.13 -7.13 -13.21
N SER A 708 22.19 -7.18 -11.87
CA SER A 708 22.34 -5.97 -11.07
C SER A 708 23.59 -5.24 -11.57
N LEU A 709 23.45 -3.96 -11.97
CA LEU A 709 24.54 -3.11 -12.50
C LEU A 709 25.64 -2.79 -11.46
N GLY A 710 25.80 -3.61 -10.43
CA GLY A 710 27.02 -3.62 -9.63
C GLY A 710 27.15 -2.48 -8.65
N THR A 711 26.10 -2.16 -7.88
CA THR A 711 26.30 -1.48 -6.58
C THR A 711 26.57 -2.47 -5.44
N GLY A 712 26.28 -3.77 -5.63
CA GLY A 712 26.57 -4.83 -4.66
C GLY A 712 25.63 -4.89 -3.45
N TYR A 713 24.46 -4.23 -3.51
CA TYR A 713 23.59 -4.03 -2.33
C TYR A 713 22.09 -4.16 -2.63
N ASP A 714 21.60 -5.38 -2.80
CA ASP A 714 20.18 -5.69 -2.52
C ASP A 714 19.94 -5.60 -0.99
N ARG A 715 20.06 -4.40 -0.44
CA ARG A 715 19.88 -4.09 0.98
C ARG A 715 18.42 -3.77 1.23
N ARG A 716 17.60 -4.81 1.38
CA ARG A 716 16.19 -4.66 1.74
C ARG A 716 16.10 -4.21 3.20
N TRP A 717 15.44 -3.08 3.48
CA TRP A 717 15.05 -2.76 4.86
C TRP A 717 14.23 -3.95 5.41
N PRO A 718 14.49 -4.45 6.64
CA PRO A 718 15.28 -3.85 7.73
C PRO A 718 16.71 -4.40 7.83
N ASP A 719 17.20 -5.19 6.87
CA ASP A 719 18.45 -5.93 7.02
C ASP A 719 19.69 -5.05 7.19
N PHE A 720 19.66 -3.86 6.60
CA PHE A 720 20.74 -2.90 6.82
C PHE A 720 20.60 -2.13 8.13
N VAL A 721 19.40 -1.96 8.70
CA VAL A 721 19.19 -1.19 9.94
C VAL A 721 19.90 -1.86 11.10
N ALA A 722 19.85 -3.20 11.14
CA ALA A 722 20.63 -3.96 12.09
C ALA A 722 22.14 -3.75 11.90
N SER A 723 22.64 -3.73 10.65
CA SER A 723 24.05 -3.44 10.40
C SER A 723 24.43 -2.00 10.73
N ASP A 724 23.53 -1.05 10.47
CA ASP A 724 23.72 0.38 10.71
C ASP A 724 23.68 0.67 12.22
N PHE A 725 22.85 -0.03 13.01
CA PHE A 725 22.86 0.01 14.47
C PHE A 725 24.18 -0.50 15.07
N PHE A 726 24.68 -1.66 14.65
CA PHE A 726 25.98 -2.16 15.11
C PHE A 726 27.15 -1.29 14.62
N SER A 727 27.03 -0.70 13.43
CA SER A 727 28.01 0.28 12.91
C SER A 727 27.93 1.60 13.65
N ALA A 728 26.75 2.04 14.11
CA ALA A 728 26.55 3.23 14.90
C ALA A 728 27.25 3.14 16.26
N GLY A 729 27.27 1.97 16.90
CA GLY A 729 28.07 1.75 18.11
C GLY A 729 29.58 1.97 17.91
N ARG A 730 30.11 1.60 16.74
CA ARG A 730 31.52 1.86 16.38
C ARG A 730 31.78 3.30 15.94
N ALA A 731 30.87 3.87 15.16
CA ALA A 731 30.93 5.29 14.78
C ALA A 731 30.89 6.17 16.03
N ALA A 732 30.02 5.84 16.99
CA ALA A 732 29.99 6.45 18.32
C ALA A 732 31.35 6.31 19.03
N GLY A 733 32.00 5.14 18.99
CA GLY A 733 33.33 4.94 19.59
C GLY A 733 34.47 5.79 19.00
N ARG A 734 34.29 6.43 17.84
CA ARG A 734 35.27 7.36 17.24
C ARG A 734 35.22 8.76 17.85
N TYR A 735 34.15 9.10 18.56
CA TYR A 735 33.97 10.41 19.18
C TYR A 735 34.42 10.40 20.63
N ASP A 736 35.14 11.44 21.05
CA ASP A 736 35.37 11.71 22.47
C ASP A 736 34.07 12.22 23.09
N TRP A 737 33.32 11.31 23.68
CA TRP A 737 32.02 11.61 24.30
C TRP A 737 32.13 12.56 25.47
N ILE A 738 33.27 12.59 26.17
CA ILE A 738 33.47 13.50 27.31
C ILE A 738 33.67 14.92 26.79
N ALA A 739 34.58 15.11 25.83
CA ALA A 739 34.79 16.42 25.22
C ALA A 739 33.53 16.91 24.48
N THR A 740 32.84 16.02 23.77
CA THR A 740 31.61 16.35 23.04
C THR A 740 30.47 16.71 23.99
N ALA A 741 30.27 15.95 25.07
CA ALA A 741 29.26 16.26 26.08
C ALA A 741 29.61 17.53 26.87
N ALA A 742 30.90 17.79 27.13
CA ALA A 742 31.35 19.01 27.79
C ALA A 742 31.12 20.25 26.91
N LEU A 743 31.43 20.18 25.61
CA LEU A 743 31.15 21.25 24.65
C LEU A 743 29.65 21.47 24.47
N ALA A 744 28.87 20.40 24.24
CA ALA A 744 27.42 20.50 24.10
C ALA A 744 26.76 21.02 25.39
N GLY A 745 27.20 20.52 26.56
CA GLY A 745 26.76 21.00 27.86
C GLY A 745 27.10 22.46 28.09
N GLY A 746 28.32 22.90 27.74
CA GLY A 746 28.72 24.30 27.80
C GLY A 746 27.88 25.23 26.92
N ILE A 747 27.55 24.80 25.70
CA ILE A 747 26.67 25.53 24.78
C ILE A 747 25.25 25.61 25.33
N VAL A 748 24.71 24.51 25.87
CA VAL A 748 23.38 24.47 26.49
C VAL A 748 23.31 25.40 27.70
N VAL A 749 24.28 25.31 28.61
CA VAL A 749 24.36 26.18 29.80
C VAL A 749 24.53 27.64 29.39
N GLY A 750 25.40 27.95 28.42
CA GLY A 750 25.56 29.30 27.90
C GLY A 750 24.28 29.87 27.29
N SER A 751 23.51 29.04 26.58
CA SER A 751 22.24 29.45 25.97
C SER A 751 21.12 29.69 26.99
N ALA A 752 21.23 29.15 28.21
CA ALA A 752 20.24 29.38 29.27
C ALA A 752 20.16 30.86 29.69
N ALA A 753 21.23 31.65 29.46
CA ALA A 753 21.23 33.10 29.65
C ALA A 753 20.18 33.83 28.78
N LEU A 754 19.70 33.19 27.71
CA LEU A 754 18.68 33.73 26.81
C LEU A 754 17.26 33.28 27.14
N ASP A 755 17.08 32.32 28.05
CA ASP A 755 15.78 31.68 28.36
C ASP A 755 14.70 32.71 28.73
N ASN A 756 14.99 33.57 29.71
CA ASN A 756 14.04 34.60 30.17
C ASN A 756 13.79 35.67 29.11
N ARG A 757 14.83 36.09 28.37
CA ARG A 757 14.73 37.13 27.33
C ARG A 757 13.82 36.67 26.19
N ALA A 758 14.00 35.44 25.74
CA ALA A 758 13.23 34.86 24.66
C ALA A 758 11.81 34.51 25.08
N PHE A 759 11.60 34.01 26.31
CA PHE A 759 10.26 33.81 26.86
C PHE A 759 9.47 35.11 26.91
N ASN A 760 10.05 36.18 27.47
CA ASN A 760 9.40 37.49 27.55
C ASN A 760 9.04 38.04 26.16
N TYR A 761 9.92 37.83 25.18
CA TYR A 761 9.65 38.22 23.79
C TYR A 761 8.50 37.42 23.17
N ALA A 762 8.48 36.10 23.37
CA ALA A 762 7.43 35.21 22.89
C ALA A 762 6.07 35.53 23.55
N ASP A 763 6.06 35.77 24.86
CA ASP A 763 4.84 36.10 25.61
C ASP A 763 4.24 37.45 25.16
N LYS A 764 5.10 38.46 24.97
CA LYS A 764 4.69 39.78 24.47
C LYS A 764 4.04 39.73 23.08
N HIS A 765 4.43 38.77 22.24
CA HIS A 765 3.97 38.67 20.85
C HIS A 765 3.08 37.46 20.59
N LYS A 766 2.57 36.79 21.64
CA LYS A 766 1.79 35.55 21.54
C LYS A 766 0.57 35.65 20.62
N ASP A 767 -0.01 36.85 20.50
CA ASP A 767 -1.18 37.11 19.66
C ASP A 767 -0.87 37.59 18.24
N SER A 768 0.41 37.80 17.92
CA SER A 768 0.83 38.22 16.59
C SER A 768 0.61 37.12 15.55
N ARG A 769 0.09 37.51 14.37
CA ARG A 769 -0.16 36.57 13.27
C ARG A 769 1.10 35.85 12.79
N TRP A 770 2.25 36.52 12.85
CA TRP A 770 3.52 35.96 12.38
C TRP A 770 4.05 34.89 13.35
N ILE A 771 3.94 35.06 14.68
CA ILE A 771 4.26 33.99 15.64
C ILE A 771 3.30 32.81 15.47
N LYS A 772 1.98 33.05 15.44
CA LYS A 772 0.98 31.97 15.28
C LYS A 772 1.22 31.15 14.00
N ARG A 773 1.55 31.80 12.87
CA ARG A 773 1.92 31.10 11.63
C ARG A 773 3.27 30.39 11.75
N GLY A 774 4.30 31.06 12.28
CA GLY A 774 5.63 30.48 12.46
C GLY A 774 5.63 29.23 13.34
N VAL A 775 4.84 29.25 14.43
CA VAL A 775 4.61 28.09 15.30
C VAL A 775 3.97 26.94 14.50
N LYS A 776 2.88 27.21 13.78
CA LYS A 776 2.18 26.18 12.98
C LYS A 776 3.09 25.53 11.93
N TRP A 777 3.91 26.31 11.23
CA TRP A 777 4.87 25.77 10.26
C TRP A 777 5.98 24.97 10.95
N GLY A 778 6.59 25.52 12.01
CA GLY A 778 7.66 24.83 12.74
C GLY A 778 7.19 23.56 13.47
N ASP A 779 5.92 23.46 13.84
CA ASP A 779 5.28 22.23 14.32
C ASP A 779 5.27 21.13 13.25
N ALA A 780 4.95 21.50 12.01
CA ALA A 780 4.83 20.56 10.91
C ALA A 780 6.18 20.13 10.32
N LEU A 781 7.22 20.96 10.43
CA LEU A 781 8.53 20.72 9.80
C LEU A 781 9.19 19.37 10.15
N PRO A 782 9.30 18.94 11.43
CA PRO A 782 9.92 17.66 11.76
C PRO A 782 9.20 16.47 11.11
N PHE A 783 7.87 16.51 11.08
CA PHE A 783 7.05 15.47 10.47
C PHE A 783 7.16 15.49 8.94
N ALA A 784 7.18 16.68 8.34
CA ALA A 784 7.41 16.84 6.91
C ALA A 784 8.80 16.32 6.49
N ALA A 785 9.85 16.65 7.27
CA ALA A 785 11.21 16.17 7.03
C ALA A 785 11.28 14.64 7.09
N LEU A 786 10.74 14.02 8.14
CA LEU A 786 10.70 12.55 8.26
C LEU A 786 9.82 11.91 7.18
N GLY A 787 8.71 12.54 6.78
CA GLY A 787 7.86 12.06 5.69
C GLY A 787 8.59 12.06 4.35
N ILE A 788 9.33 13.14 4.04
CA ILE A 788 10.20 13.22 2.87
C ILE A 788 11.33 12.19 2.95
N SER A 789 11.90 11.95 4.13
CA SER A 789 12.89 10.89 4.34
C SER A 789 12.34 9.49 4.11
N GLY A 790 11.09 9.26 4.52
CA GLY A 790 10.31 8.10 4.14
C GLY A 790 10.30 7.92 2.63
N ILE A 791 9.91 8.93 1.87
CA ILE A 791 9.87 8.87 0.40
C ILE A 791 11.25 8.53 -0.17
N PHE A 792 12.29 9.27 0.21
CA PHE A 792 13.62 9.04 -0.35
C PHE A 792 14.21 7.69 0.05
N ALA A 793 13.94 7.17 1.25
CA ALA A 793 14.42 5.86 1.68
C ALA A 793 14.00 4.73 0.71
N PHE A 794 12.84 4.86 0.06
CA PHE A 794 12.37 3.92 -0.96
C PHE A 794 12.71 4.36 -2.40
N ASP A 795 13.50 5.41 -2.64
CA ASP A 795 13.92 5.79 -3.99
C ASP A 795 15.26 5.15 -4.38
N GLU A 796 15.21 3.90 -4.87
CA GLU A 796 16.39 3.16 -5.33
C GLU A 796 17.10 3.81 -6.54
N SER A 797 16.48 4.77 -7.22
CA SER A 797 17.09 5.43 -8.38
C SER A 797 18.15 6.45 -8.02
N ARG A 798 18.11 6.97 -6.79
CA ARG A 798 19.03 8.00 -6.29
C ARG A 798 19.67 7.51 -5.00
N PRO A 799 20.71 6.65 -5.09
CA PRO A 799 21.30 5.99 -3.93
C PRO A 799 21.70 6.96 -2.80
N GLN A 800 22.26 8.13 -3.14
CA GLN A 800 22.62 9.16 -2.17
C GLN A 800 21.40 9.68 -1.36
N LEU A 801 20.28 9.93 -2.02
CA LEU A 801 19.05 10.39 -1.34
C LEU A 801 18.40 9.28 -0.53
N SER A 802 18.43 8.04 -1.05
CA SER A 802 17.94 6.87 -0.33
C SER A 802 18.75 6.61 0.94
N ASP A 803 20.07 6.66 0.86
CA ASP A 803 20.95 6.50 2.01
C ASP A 803 20.75 7.61 3.05
N ALA A 804 20.65 8.87 2.60
CA ALA A 804 20.37 9.99 3.50
C ALA A 804 18.98 9.87 4.16
N GLY A 805 17.96 9.43 3.40
CA GLY A 805 16.61 9.23 3.92
C GLY A 805 16.51 8.11 4.95
N VAL A 806 17.17 6.99 4.69
CA VAL A 806 17.32 5.91 5.67
C VAL A 806 17.99 6.41 6.96
N ALA A 807 19.16 7.04 6.84
CA ALA A 807 19.90 7.54 7.99
C ALA A 807 19.09 8.59 8.78
N ALA A 808 18.29 9.42 8.10
CA ALA A 808 17.40 10.40 8.72
C ALA A 808 16.28 9.75 9.53
N LEU A 809 15.69 8.66 9.03
CA LEU A 809 14.66 7.90 9.76
C LEU A 809 15.25 7.20 10.99
N GLU A 810 16.40 6.56 10.85
CA GLU A 810 17.12 5.92 11.96
C GLU A 810 17.50 6.93 13.05
N ALA A 811 18.07 8.07 12.65
CA ALA A 811 18.42 9.15 13.55
C ALA A 811 17.19 9.75 14.24
N GLY A 812 16.09 9.94 13.51
CA GLY A 812 14.82 10.43 14.05
C GLY A 812 14.25 9.49 15.12
N ALA A 813 14.28 8.17 14.89
CA ALA A 813 13.85 7.17 15.86
C ALA A 813 14.75 7.15 17.10
N ALA A 814 16.08 7.19 16.92
CA ALA A 814 17.02 7.28 18.03
C ALA A 814 16.81 8.57 18.85
N ALA A 815 16.56 9.70 18.18
CA ALA A 815 16.29 10.98 18.82
C ALA A 815 15.00 10.96 19.64
N PHE A 816 13.96 10.28 19.16
CA PHE A 816 12.73 10.07 19.90
C PHE A 816 12.99 9.32 21.21
N VAL A 817 13.63 8.15 21.15
CA VAL A 817 13.92 7.32 22.34
C VAL A 817 14.80 8.07 23.34
N ALA A 818 15.86 8.72 22.85
CA ALA A 818 16.76 9.53 23.69
C ALA A 818 16.03 10.69 24.38
N ASN A 819 15.08 11.34 23.69
CA ASN A 819 14.27 12.42 24.26
C ASN A 819 13.40 11.93 25.42
N GLU A 820 12.70 10.81 25.27
CA GLU A 820 11.82 10.30 26.33
C GLU A 820 12.62 9.93 27.59
N GLY A 821 13.78 9.29 27.41
CA GLY A 821 14.69 8.98 28.52
C GLY A 821 15.25 10.22 29.22
N LEU A 822 15.72 11.21 28.45
CA LEU A 822 16.28 12.46 29.00
C LEU A 822 15.21 13.33 29.67
N LYS A 823 13.99 13.39 29.12
CA LYS A 823 12.87 14.12 29.74
C LYS A 823 12.52 13.55 31.10
N TYR A 824 12.40 12.23 31.20
CA TYR A 824 12.16 11.55 32.47
C TYR A 824 13.34 11.76 33.44
N GLY A 825 14.58 11.65 32.97
CA GLY A 825 15.78 11.80 33.81
C GLY A 825 16.03 13.22 34.33
N VAL A 826 15.80 14.25 33.50
CA VAL A 826 16.08 15.65 33.85
C VAL A 826 14.88 16.31 34.54
N GLY A 827 13.66 16.07 34.06
CA GLY A 827 12.44 16.58 34.69
C GLY A 827 12.32 18.11 34.75
N ARG A 828 12.77 18.85 33.72
CA ARG A 828 12.75 20.33 33.73
C ARG A 828 11.36 20.93 33.50
N ALA A 829 10.98 21.92 34.30
CA ALA A 829 9.71 22.63 34.17
C ALA A 829 9.57 23.42 32.85
N ARG A 830 8.37 23.35 32.24
CA ARG A 830 8.01 24.06 31.00
C ARG A 830 7.75 25.55 31.23
N PRO A 831 7.99 26.44 30.25
CA PRO A 831 7.70 27.87 30.41
C PRO A 831 6.22 28.20 30.64
N ASN A 832 5.31 27.40 30.08
CA ASN A 832 3.85 27.58 30.23
C ASN A 832 3.28 27.04 31.56
N SER A 833 4.08 26.37 32.38
CA SER A 833 3.63 25.80 33.68
C SER A 833 3.51 26.83 34.81
N GLY A 834 4.04 28.05 34.62
CA GLY A 834 4.13 29.06 35.67
C GLY A 834 5.28 28.87 36.66
N LEU A 835 6.08 27.80 36.49
CA LEU A 835 7.26 27.48 37.28
C LEU A 835 8.53 28.16 36.71
N LYS A 836 9.62 28.19 37.50
CA LYS A 836 10.87 28.82 37.07
C LYS A 836 11.68 27.90 36.15
N HIS A 837 12.41 28.48 35.19
CA HIS A 837 13.33 27.76 34.29
C HIS A 837 14.44 26.94 34.98
N THR A 838 14.68 27.15 36.28
CA THR A 838 15.64 26.45 37.14
C THR A 838 15.03 25.31 37.94
N GLU A 839 13.77 24.98 37.70
CA GLU A 839 13.01 24.00 38.47
C GLU A 839 13.04 22.63 37.78
N PHE A 840 13.52 21.62 38.52
CA PHE A 840 13.76 20.27 38.03
C PHE A 840 13.14 19.24 38.97
N ARG A 841 12.52 18.20 38.39
CA ARG A 841 11.89 17.10 39.10
C ARG A 841 12.22 15.77 38.41
N PRO A 842 13.46 15.26 38.58
CA PRO A 842 13.90 13.99 37.99
C PRO A 842 12.94 12.85 38.32
N GLY A 843 12.65 12.01 37.34
CA GLY A 843 11.74 10.86 37.47
C GLY A 843 10.25 11.19 37.45
N SER A 844 9.87 12.46 37.19
CA SER A 844 8.46 12.85 37.09
C SER A 844 7.82 12.34 35.80
N SER A 845 6.59 11.83 35.90
CA SER A 845 5.73 11.49 34.75
C SER A 845 4.76 12.62 34.38
N GLU A 846 4.80 13.76 35.09
CA GLU A 846 3.96 14.92 34.83
C GLU A 846 4.47 15.74 33.64
N ASP A 847 3.59 16.04 32.68
CA ASP A 847 3.97 16.72 31.41
C ASP A 847 4.59 18.10 31.61
N GLN A 848 4.21 18.81 32.69
CA GLN A 848 4.76 20.12 33.04
C GLN A 848 6.27 20.09 33.35
N PHE A 849 6.84 18.93 33.66
CA PHE A 849 8.27 18.73 33.92
C PHE A 849 9.03 18.10 32.74
N HIS A 850 8.44 18.05 31.54
CA HIS A 850 9.07 17.44 30.35
C HIS A 850 9.58 18.46 29.33
N SER A 851 10.20 19.55 29.80
CA SER A 851 10.73 20.62 28.93
C SER A 851 12.07 20.28 28.26
N PHE A 852 13.03 19.68 28.97
CA PHE A 852 14.36 19.40 28.42
C PHE A 852 14.53 17.93 28.00
N PRO A 853 15.07 17.62 26.81
CA PRO A 853 15.24 18.51 25.66
C PRO A 853 13.96 18.62 24.81
N SER A 854 13.97 19.51 23.82
CA SER A 854 12.85 19.62 22.87
C SER A 854 12.83 18.47 21.86
N ARG A 855 11.75 17.67 21.88
CA ARG A 855 11.55 16.53 20.97
C ARG A 855 11.45 16.94 19.51
N HIS A 856 10.62 17.95 19.19
CA HIS A 856 10.43 18.44 17.82
C HIS A 856 11.75 18.91 17.20
N VAL A 857 12.55 19.63 17.99
CA VAL A 857 13.85 20.12 17.55
C VAL A 857 14.83 18.97 17.34
N SER A 858 14.94 18.07 18.30
CA SER A 858 15.84 16.91 18.20
C SER A 858 15.54 16.07 16.96
N MET A 859 14.27 15.81 16.68
CA MET A 859 13.84 15.06 15.50
C MET A 859 14.12 15.82 14.20
N MET A 860 13.87 17.14 14.15
CA MET A 860 14.16 17.94 12.95
C MET A 860 15.65 17.96 12.61
N TRP A 861 16.50 18.21 13.62
CA TRP A 861 17.95 18.21 13.44
C TRP A 861 18.47 16.81 13.08
N ALA A 862 17.93 15.75 13.69
CA ALA A 862 18.26 14.38 13.35
C ALA A 862 17.88 14.01 11.90
N ALA A 863 16.71 14.45 11.43
CA ALA A 863 16.25 14.19 10.07
C ALA A 863 17.05 14.98 9.02
N VAL A 864 17.42 16.22 9.31
CA VAL A 864 18.12 17.10 8.36
C VAL A 864 19.61 16.76 8.23
N THR A 865 20.27 16.42 9.34
CA THR A 865 21.74 16.26 9.38
C THR A 865 22.29 15.28 8.32
N PRO A 866 21.68 14.10 8.08
CA PRO A 866 22.15 13.19 7.03
C PRO A 866 22.12 13.81 5.62
N TYR A 867 21.09 14.59 5.27
CA TYR A 867 21.03 15.29 3.98
C TYR A 867 22.06 16.41 3.88
N ALA A 868 22.20 17.20 4.94
CA ALA A 868 23.17 18.29 4.96
C ALA A 868 24.60 17.75 4.74
N LYS A 869 24.92 16.59 5.32
CA LYS A 869 26.22 15.93 5.15
C LYS A 869 26.37 15.20 3.82
N GLU A 870 25.38 14.42 3.38
CA GLU A 870 25.46 13.64 2.14
C GLU A 870 25.47 14.53 0.89
N LEU A 871 24.70 15.63 0.90
CA LEU A 871 24.57 16.56 -0.23
C LEU A 871 25.46 17.81 -0.10
N GLY A 872 26.15 18.00 1.03
CA GLY A 872 26.92 19.22 1.31
C GLY A 872 26.06 20.49 1.48
N MET A 873 24.78 20.34 1.82
CA MET A 873 23.81 21.43 1.91
C MET A 873 23.67 22.00 3.32
N ASN A 874 24.68 22.74 3.79
CA ASN A 874 24.70 23.30 5.16
C ASN A 874 23.55 24.27 5.46
N TRP A 875 22.93 24.89 4.44
CA TRP A 875 21.78 25.79 4.62
C TRP A 875 20.55 25.10 5.23
N LEU A 876 20.47 23.76 5.14
CA LEU A 876 19.38 22.98 5.74
C LEU A 876 19.34 23.10 7.27
N TYR A 877 20.47 23.35 7.95
CA TYR A 877 20.48 23.63 9.39
C TYR A 877 19.73 24.94 9.72
N GLY A 878 19.72 25.91 8.80
CA GLY A 878 18.89 27.11 8.91
C GLY A 878 17.40 26.79 8.88
N VAL A 879 16.98 25.81 8.07
CA VAL A 879 15.60 25.30 8.06
C VAL A 879 15.26 24.60 9.37
N ALA A 880 16.18 23.79 9.91
CA ALA A 880 16.00 23.14 11.21
C ALA A 880 15.88 24.15 12.36
N ALA A 881 16.59 25.28 12.28
CA ALA A 881 16.51 26.36 13.26
C ALA A 881 15.12 27.04 13.33
N LEU A 882 14.31 26.96 12.28
CA LEU A 882 12.92 27.46 12.32
C LEU A 882 12.08 26.69 13.36
N THR A 883 12.34 25.39 13.54
CA THR A 883 11.70 24.58 14.58
C THR A 883 12.14 25.02 15.99
N ASN A 884 13.41 25.40 16.18
CA ASN A 884 13.86 26.00 17.44
C ASN A 884 13.06 27.25 17.78
N ALA A 885 12.98 28.19 16.84
CA ALA A 885 12.25 29.44 17.01
C ALA A 885 10.76 29.20 17.27
N ALA A 886 10.15 28.23 16.59
CA ALA A 886 8.75 27.87 16.79
C ALA A 886 8.46 27.31 18.20
N ARG A 887 9.35 26.47 18.76
CA ARG A 887 9.18 25.91 20.13
C ARG A 887 9.34 26.95 21.23
N VAL A 888 10.23 27.92 21.03
CA VAL A 888 10.36 29.07 21.93
C VAL A 888 9.16 30.01 21.77
N GLY A 889 8.75 30.29 20.54
CA GLY A 889 7.61 31.15 20.22
C GLY A 889 6.27 30.62 20.73
N SER A 890 6.10 29.30 20.80
CA SER A 890 4.92 28.67 21.40
C SER A 890 4.96 28.64 22.93
N ARG A 891 6.09 29.02 23.55
CA ARG A 891 6.36 28.96 25.01
C ARG A 891 6.29 27.55 25.60
N GLU A 892 6.51 26.53 24.77
CA GLU A 892 6.55 25.13 25.21
C GLU A 892 7.93 24.71 25.73
N HIS A 893 8.98 25.41 25.31
CA HIS A 893 10.37 25.08 25.65
C HIS A 893 11.21 26.35 25.87
N TRP A 894 12.18 26.26 26.78
CA TRP A 894 13.22 27.28 26.96
C TRP A 894 14.22 27.26 25.78
N VAL A 895 14.97 28.34 25.57
CA VAL A 895 15.96 28.41 24.47
C VAL A 895 16.98 27.30 24.62
N SER A 896 17.49 27.12 25.84
CA SER A 896 18.45 26.06 26.17
C SER A 896 17.91 24.65 25.97
N ASP A 897 16.60 24.41 26.12
CA ASP A 897 15.98 23.11 25.79
C ASP A 897 16.02 22.84 24.29
N THR A 898 15.82 23.88 23.48
CA THR A 898 15.89 23.76 22.02
C THR A 898 17.34 23.61 21.55
N VAL A 899 18.30 24.28 22.18
CA VAL A 899 19.73 24.12 21.86
C VAL A 899 20.21 22.71 22.23
N GLY A 900 19.81 22.20 23.40
CA GLY A 900 20.10 20.82 23.81
C GLY A 900 19.49 19.79 22.87
N GLY A 901 18.25 20.02 22.42
CA GLY A 901 17.61 19.20 21.39
C GLY A 901 18.36 19.23 20.05
N ALA A 902 18.79 20.40 19.60
CA ALA A 902 19.55 20.55 18.34
C ALA A 902 20.89 19.81 18.39
N ALA A 903 21.63 19.92 19.50
CA ALA A 903 22.90 19.21 19.70
C ALA A 903 22.70 17.68 19.69
N LEU A 904 21.68 17.19 20.40
CA LEU A 904 21.32 15.76 20.42
C LEU A 904 20.95 15.27 19.02
N GLY A 905 20.09 16.01 18.30
CA GLY A 905 19.67 15.66 16.95
C GLY A 905 20.84 15.65 15.95
N TYR A 906 21.71 16.66 16.00
CA TYR A 906 22.90 16.72 15.16
C TYR A 906 23.86 15.55 15.41
N ALA A 907 24.09 15.19 16.68
CA ALA A 907 24.95 14.07 17.05
C ALA A 907 24.38 12.74 16.51
N LEU A 908 23.10 12.47 16.75
CA LEU A 908 22.44 11.24 16.29
C LEU A 908 22.37 11.15 14.76
N GLY A 909 22.06 12.26 14.08
CA GLY A 909 22.08 12.32 12.62
C GLY A 909 23.47 12.14 12.03
N SER A 910 24.49 12.65 12.70
CA SER A 910 25.90 12.45 12.31
C SER A 910 26.32 10.98 12.40
N ILE A 911 25.95 10.31 13.50
CA ILE A 911 26.25 8.90 13.75
C ILE A 911 25.53 8.01 12.74
N ALA A 912 24.23 8.24 12.51
CA ALA A 912 23.46 7.47 11.54
C ALA A 912 24.02 7.62 10.12
N TRP A 913 24.36 8.85 9.70
CA TRP A 913 24.98 9.09 8.40
C TRP A 913 26.34 8.38 8.24
N GLU A 914 27.19 8.43 9.28
CA GLU A 914 28.51 7.80 9.23
C GLU A 914 28.40 6.26 9.25
N ALA A 915 27.52 5.72 10.08
CA ALA A 915 27.21 4.29 10.12
C ALA A 915 26.73 3.79 8.75
N ARG A 916 25.81 4.53 8.12
CA ARG A 916 25.30 4.22 6.79
C ARG A 916 26.38 4.24 5.72
N ARG A 917 27.24 5.26 5.75
CA ARG A 917 28.37 5.41 4.82
C ARG A 917 29.39 4.28 4.97
N ASP A 918 29.74 3.90 6.20
CA ASP A 918 30.68 2.81 6.47
C ASP A 918 30.12 1.45 6.06
N SER A 919 28.83 1.21 6.31
CA SER A 919 28.11 0.07 5.76
C SER A 919 28.21 0.08 4.23
N ARG A 920 27.85 1.18 3.55
CA ARG A 920 27.88 1.29 2.07
C ARG A 920 29.26 1.07 1.44
N LEU A 921 30.35 1.49 2.08
CA LEU A 921 31.70 1.30 1.52
C LEU A 921 32.21 -0.14 1.64
N GLY A 922 31.41 -1.07 2.17
CA GLY A 922 31.78 -2.48 2.27
C GLY A 922 32.98 -2.70 3.19
N ARG A 923 33.35 -1.70 4.00
CA ARG A 923 34.48 -1.74 4.93
C ARG A 923 34.31 -2.82 6.01
N ASN A 924 33.11 -3.40 6.12
CA ASN A 924 32.72 -4.37 7.13
C ASN A 924 32.10 -5.67 6.58
N ALA A 925 32.17 -5.94 5.26
CA ALA A 925 31.76 -7.23 4.69
C ALA A 925 33.00 -8.10 4.41
N PRO A 926 32.99 -9.42 4.69
CA PRO A 926 34.11 -10.29 4.36
C PRO A 926 34.36 -10.24 2.85
N LYS A 927 35.53 -9.75 2.43
CA LYS A 927 35.93 -9.74 1.03
C LYS A 927 36.38 -11.15 0.67
N ILE A 928 35.56 -11.87 -0.09
CA ILE A 928 35.91 -13.20 -0.61
C ILE A 928 36.62 -13.01 -1.95
N ALA A 929 37.91 -13.29 -1.99
CA ALA A 929 38.70 -13.37 -3.22
C ALA A 929 38.80 -14.84 -3.65
N VAL A 930 38.30 -15.15 -4.84
CA VAL A 930 38.38 -16.48 -5.46
C VAL A 930 39.48 -16.47 -6.51
N GLY A 931 40.57 -17.18 -6.24
CA GLY A 931 41.57 -17.54 -7.23
C GLY A 931 41.41 -19.00 -7.69
N PRO A 932 42.09 -19.43 -8.76
CA PRO A 932 41.90 -20.75 -9.38
C PRO A 932 41.99 -21.93 -8.38
N ASN A 933 42.78 -21.78 -7.31
CA ASN A 933 43.02 -22.83 -6.31
C ASN A 933 42.80 -22.36 -4.86
N LYS A 934 42.18 -21.19 -4.62
CA LYS A 934 41.93 -20.71 -3.23
C LYS A 934 40.77 -19.72 -3.16
N VAL A 935 39.88 -19.96 -2.20
CA VAL A 935 38.93 -18.96 -1.71
C VAL A 935 39.55 -18.34 -0.45
N SER A 936 39.81 -17.04 -0.45
CA SER A 936 40.30 -16.33 0.75
C SER A 936 39.31 -15.26 1.19
N ALA A 937 38.93 -15.29 2.47
CA ALA A 937 38.12 -14.27 3.10
C ALA A 937 39.05 -13.28 3.81
N LYS A 938 39.07 -12.02 3.38
CA LYS A 938 39.86 -10.95 3.99
C LYS A 938 38.98 -10.11 4.92
N TRP A 939 39.39 -10.01 6.18
CA TRP A 939 38.83 -9.09 7.17
C TRP A 939 39.85 -7.97 7.37
N GLU A 940 39.50 -6.73 7.05
CA GLU A 940 40.32 -5.57 7.37
C GLU A 940 39.86 -5.05 8.74
N PHE A 941 40.61 -5.35 9.79
CA PHE A 941 40.51 -4.65 11.07
C PHE A 941 41.49 -3.48 11.02
N GLN A 942 40.97 -2.24 11.08
CA GLN A 942 41.78 -1.04 11.31
C GLN A 942 41.71 -0.65 12.78
#